data_AF-A0ABD3WB75-F1
#
_entry.id   AF-A0ABD3WB75-F1
#
_cell.length_a   1.000
_cell.length_b   1.000
_cell.length_c   1.000
_cell.angle_alpha   90.00
_cell.angle_beta   90.00
_cell.angle_gamma   90.00
#
_symmetry.space_group_name_H-M   'P 1'
#
loop_
_entity.id
_entity.type
_entity.pdbx_description
1 polymer ?
#
loop_
_entity_poly.entity_id
_entity_poly.type
_entity_poly.pdbx_seq_one_letter_code
_entity_poly.pdbx_strand_id
1 'polypeptide(L)'
;MPLNRLWSLFYAVCVLLAWRVFLTRGEFVDMTLNEKQSGVEVVETVTTFIRETCIIDDHLFLRRMAAIETLNGLDPLTYRTGYNGGIWNVDERMFSETQNSTMKYFHDRIRQNLNIDWTRVTWADLRKPLYSGLAAALYIIKQTNNEIPIQLENQANIWSKIGSSRSAHDFYLVGSNVTKGCNLDKLLDVVIALDFAHIDPFDLIRLQFVLRDVLTGFQKDQEHTRVGIVSRRGAANATWYLNSQIPGYDVTHLLNALKYIPGSTGAEEILKFTNDIMFTFEKGMRSGSSKAVVLITDGQLTNLTKADAEATRLRAKGISLLIVSVGNKFDTRTFRQLASQPICSNFKHVNDFVELDALASEVQDALCRVPAILSDGTYSYPCSRTVHLLIGDTSKGQSVKVTSTTEEMTIYTSFVYQTPDNIFHDIKFTSDPTGNQVLFLRGSDNLYVTVQGNKSCTGNFTVELRSGYIFNNSSGKCLVGRTVRDCTSSEMNLILKDTLLIPDRKSTNICGGPAPQPRFYPNVNDNTTFLICDRKGDLYLGLCPLNSRCVLFSTECKNTNPCTSELIMSGVQFHQEQCGDPSTYIRCSQYGVAEVKPCTRDLVWDQVSRRCIFRFIHSVLSGTDNKNITNPCTHAQGEHIYYPYPSDPSKYIFCDGNGNGFENNCPPQMLWNQMIKSCVNPEPLMIGR
;
A
#
# COMPACT_ATOMS: atom_id res chain seq x y z
N MET A 1 44.13 -57.40 7.03
CA MET A 1 42.96 -56.83 6.32
C MET A 1 42.65 -55.49 6.95
N PRO A 2 43.04 -54.37 6.32
CA PRO A 2 43.45 -53.21 7.08
C PRO A 2 42.38 -52.13 7.23
N LEU A 3 42.58 -51.35 8.29
CA LEU A 3 41.92 -50.16 8.84
C LEU A 3 41.42 -49.06 7.87
N ASN A 4 41.49 -49.25 6.55
CA ASN A 4 41.24 -48.19 5.56
C ASN A 4 39.75 -47.91 5.26
N ARG A 5 38.81 -48.76 5.69
CA ARG A 5 37.36 -48.52 5.47
C ARG A 5 36.66 -47.74 6.59
N LEU A 6 37.25 -47.68 7.78
CA LEU A 6 36.72 -46.89 8.90
C LEU A 6 37.10 -45.40 8.80
N TRP A 7 38.28 -45.09 8.24
CA TRP A 7 38.73 -43.72 8.00
C TRP A 7 37.96 -43.03 6.86
N SER A 8 37.54 -43.75 5.81
CA SER A 8 36.73 -43.18 4.73
C SER A 8 35.31 -42.82 5.17
N LEU A 9 34.74 -43.54 6.15
CA LEU A 9 33.42 -43.23 6.73
C LEU A 9 33.51 -42.06 7.72
N PHE A 10 34.59 -41.97 8.51
CA PHE A 10 34.80 -40.82 9.41
C PHE A 10 35.10 -39.51 8.64
N TYR A 11 35.87 -39.56 7.55
CA TYR A 11 36.12 -38.38 6.73
C TYR A 11 34.87 -37.95 5.94
N ALA A 12 34.05 -38.89 5.47
CA ALA A 12 32.77 -38.57 4.82
C ALA A 12 31.76 -37.97 5.81
N VAL A 13 31.70 -38.45 7.07
CA VAL A 13 30.83 -37.89 8.10
C VAL A 13 31.35 -36.55 8.62
N CYS A 14 32.67 -36.35 8.75
CA CYS A 14 33.24 -35.06 9.13
C CYS A 14 33.18 -34.01 8.02
N VAL A 15 33.28 -34.38 6.73
CA VAL A 15 33.07 -33.45 5.61
C VAL A 15 31.57 -33.15 5.41
N LEU A 16 30.67 -34.10 5.69
CA LEU A 16 29.22 -33.83 5.73
C LEU A 16 28.77 -33.01 6.96
N LEU A 17 29.55 -33.01 8.05
CA LEU A 17 29.33 -32.14 9.22
C LEU A 17 30.07 -30.80 9.12
N ALA A 18 31.12 -30.69 8.30
CA ALA A 18 31.84 -29.43 8.03
C ALA A 18 31.39 -28.72 6.73
N TRP A 19 30.49 -29.32 5.95
CA TRP A 19 29.72 -28.66 4.88
C TRP A 19 28.26 -28.37 5.29
N ARG A 20 27.99 -28.21 6.59
CA ARG A 20 27.00 -27.22 6.98
C ARG A 20 27.66 -25.86 6.84
N VAL A 21 27.68 -25.42 5.58
CA VAL A 21 27.76 -24.01 5.18
C VAL A 21 27.05 -23.20 6.26
N PHE A 22 27.73 -22.16 6.74
CA PHE A 22 27.12 -21.02 7.43
C PHE A 22 26.00 -20.46 6.53
N LEU A 23 24.87 -21.16 6.46
CA LEU A 23 23.59 -20.56 6.21
C LEU A 23 23.32 -19.82 7.50
N THR A 24 23.68 -18.54 7.53
CA THR A 24 23.03 -17.60 8.44
C THR A 24 21.55 -17.72 8.11
N ARG A 25 20.81 -18.60 8.81
CA ARG A 25 19.37 -18.41 8.95
C ARG A 25 19.24 -16.96 9.37
N GLY A 26 18.45 -16.16 8.65
CA GLY A 26 17.99 -14.90 9.22
C GLY A 26 17.56 -15.19 10.66
N GLU A 27 18.03 -14.40 11.61
CA GLU A 27 17.69 -14.58 13.01
C GLU A 27 16.20 -14.33 13.14
N PHE A 28 15.40 -15.37 12.96
CA PHE A 28 14.02 -15.37 13.38
C PHE A 28 14.02 -15.12 14.88
N VAL A 29 13.43 -14.00 15.29
CA VAL A 29 13.34 -13.58 16.68
C VAL A 29 11.87 -13.45 17.02
N ASP A 30 11.49 -14.17 18.08
CA ASP A 30 10.21 -14.01 18.74
C ASP A 30 10.48 -13.92 20.25
N MET A 31 10.63 -12.70 20.74
CA MET A 31 10.83 -12.43 22.16
C MET A 31 9.54 -12.59 22.96
N THR A 32 8.37 -12.67 22.32
CA THR A 32 7.08 -12.85 23.02
C THR A 32 6.96 -14.23 23.68
N LEU A 33 7.77 -15.18 23.21
CA LEU A 33 7.90 -16.54 23.71
C LEU A 33 9.06 -16.74 24.70
N ASN A 34 9.90 -15.71 24.90
CA ASN A 34 11.00 -15.75 25.85
C ASN A 34 10.50 -15.38 27.24
N GLU A 35 10.94 -16.12 28.25
CA GLU A 35 10.55 -15.81 29.63
C GLU A 35 11.04 -14.43 30.06
N LYS A 36 10.25 -13.78 30.92
CA LYS A 36 10.61 -12.56 31.65
C LYS A 36 10.89 -11.33 30.77
N GLN A 37 10.49 -11.34 29.50
CA GLN A 37 10.54 -10.12 28.69
C GLN A 37 9.52 -9.11 29.20
N SER A 38 9.86 -7.82 29.10
CA SER A 38 9.10 -6.70 29.66
C SER A 38 9.30 -5.43 28.83
N GLY A 39 8.49 -4.41 29.10
CA GLY A 39 8.57 -3.12 28.46
C GLY A 39 7.40 -2.87 27.52
N VAL A 40 7.25 -1.62 27.11
CA VAL A 40 6.14 -1.19 26.23
C VAL A 40 6.18 -1.95 24.91
N GLU A 41 7.35 -2.09 24.27
CA GLU A 41 7.49 -2.78 22.98
C GLU A 41 6.98 -4.23 23.04
N VAL A 42 7.36 -4.99 24.08
CA VAL A 42 6.88 -6.37 24.28
C VAL A 42 5.36 -6.43 24.42
N VAL A 43 4.76 -5.49 25.17
CA VAL A 43 3.31 -5.42 25.36
C VAL A 43 2.60 -5.07 24.06
N GLU A 44 3.09 -4.07 23.32
CA GLU A 44 2.51 -3.69 22.03
C GLU A 44 2.56 -4.86 21.04
N THR A 45 3.70 -5.56 20.92
CA THR A 45 3.84 -6.73 20.04
C THR A 45 2.88 -7.85 20.44
N VAL A 46 2.79 -8.21 21.72
CA VAL A 46 1.87 -9.28 22.19
C VAL A 46 0.41 -8.90 21.94
N THR A 47 0.00 -7.69 22.30
CA THR A 47 -1.40 -7.25 22.14
C THR A 47 -1.78 -7.14 20.67
N THR A 48 -0.89 -6.65 19.82
CA THR A 48 -1.07 -6.63 18.36
C THR A 48 -1.20 -8.05 17.82
N PHE A 49 -0.34 -8.99 18.24
CA PHE A 49 -0.39 -10.37 17.77
C PHE A 49 -1.70 -11.07 18.13
N ILE A 50 -2.19 -10.89 19.37
CA ILE A 50 -3.49 -11.44 19.82
C ILE A 50 -4.65 -10.86 18.99
N ARG A 51 -4.62 -9.55 18.71
CA ARG A 51 -5.68 -8.86 17.96
C ARG A 51 -5.67 -9.21 16.48
N GLU A 52 -4.50 -9.20 15.83
CA GLU A 52 -4.35 -9.45 14.40
C GLU A 52 -4.59 -10.91 14.02
N THR A 53 -4.35 -11.85 14.94
CA THR A 53 -4.71 -13.27 14.78
C THR A 53 -6.20 -13.51 14.96
N CYS A 54 -6.99 -12.47 15.23
CA CYS A 54 -8.44 -12.55 15.35
C CYS A 54 -8.92 -13.53 16.43
N ILE A 55 -8.10 -13.88 17.43
CA ILE A 55 -8.51 -14.81 18.49
C ILE A 55 -9.48 -14.08 19.42
N ILE A 56 -9.11 -12.86 19.81
CA ILE A 56 -9.85 -12.00 20.74
C ILE A 56 -9.71 -10.55 20.25
N ASP A 57 -10.83 -9.84 20.12
CA ASP A 57 -10.81 -8.38 20.00
C ASP A 57 -10.88 -7.79 21.42
N ASP A 58 -9.74 -7.28 21.90
CA ASP A 58 -9.61 -6.83 23.29
C ASP A 58 -9.97 -5.35 23.48
N HIS A 59 -10.23 -4.59 22.42
CA HIS A 59 -10.54 -3.16 22.48
C HIS A 59 -9.56 -2.33 23.35
N LEU A 60 -8.25 -2.58 23.18
CA LEU A 60 -7.13 -2.01 23.97
C LEU A 60 -7.13 -2.38 25.46
N PHE A 61 -8.00 -3.26 25.91
CA PHE A 61 -8.09 -3.65 27.32
C PHE A 61 -6.79 -4.27 27.82
N LEU A 62 -6.19 -5.20 27.06
CA LEU A 62 -4.93 -5.83 27.47
C LEU A 62 -3.80 -4.80 27.57
N ARG A 63 -3.75 -3.86 26.63
CA ARG A 63 -2.73 -2.81 26.60
C ARG A 63 -2.83 -1.87 27.82
N ARG A 64 -4.06 -1.52 28.22
CA ARG A 64 -4.35 -0.71 29.42
C ARG A 64 -4.04 -1.50 30.70
N MET A 65 -4.44 -2.77 30.76
CA MET A 65 -4.21 -3.66 31.91
C MET A 65 -2.71 -3.85 32.18
N ALA A 66 -1.89 -4.11 31.16
CA ALA A 66 -0.45 -4.24 31.32
C ALA A 66 0.20 -2.97 31.93
N ALA A 67 -0.29 -1.78 31.56
CA ALA A 67 0.25 -0.52 32.07
C ALA A 67 -0.06 -0.31 33.57
N ILE A 68 -1.26 -0.66 34.03
CA ILE A 68 -1.68 -0.46 35.42
C ILE A 68 -1.24 -1.57 36.37
N GLU A 69 -1.18 -2.82 35.89
CA GLU A 69 -0.86 -4.00 36.70
C GLU A 69 0.63 -4.06 37.06
N THR A 70 1.51 -3.84 36.09
CA THR A 70 2.94 -4.13 36.23
C THR A 70 3.85 -3.10 35.57
N LEU A 71 3.32 -1.93 35.20
CA LEU A 71 4.05 -0.92 34.42
C LEU A 71 4.62 -1.50 33.12
N ASN A 72 3.82 -2.29 32.40
CA ASN A 72 4.22 -3.05 31.21
C ASN A 72 5.32 -4.10 31.51
N GLY A 73 5.27 -4.71 32.69
CA GLY A 73 6.23 -5.71 33.16
C GLY A 73 7.52 -5.12 33.76
N LEU A 74 7.63 -3.80 33.89
CA LEU A 74 8.80 -3.12 34.47
C LEU A 74 8.77 -3.08 36.00
N ASP A 75 7.63 -3.40 36.64
CA ASP A 75 7.57 -3.58 38.09
C ASP A 75 8.49 -4.74 38.50
N PRO A 76 9.44 -4.53 39.45
CA PRO A 76 10.33 -5.59 39.93
C PRO A 76 9.62 -6.85 40.47
N LEU A 77 8.35 -6.74 40.88
CA LEU A 77 7.53 -7.84 41.39
C LEU A 77 6.74 -8.59 40.31
N THR A 78 6.84 -8.17 39.04
CA THR A 78 6.19 -8.84 37.89
C THR A 78 6.53 -10.33 37.85
N TYR A 79 7.82 -10.67 37.95
CA TYR A 79 8.34 -12.04 37.82
C TYR A 79 8.91 -12.59 39.14
N ARG A 80 8.18 -12.40 40.25
CA ARG A 80 8.57 -12.84 41.59
C ARG A 80 8.51 -14.38 41.75
N THR A 81 9.25 -14.90 42.73
CA THR A 81 9.26 -16.33 43.06
C THR A 81 7.87 -16.83 43.41
N GLY A 82 7.47 -17.96 42.83
CA GLY A 82 6.15 -18.58 43.08
C GLY A 82 4.98 -17.95 42.31
N TYR A 83 5.21 -16.92 41.50
CA TYR A 83 4.18 -16.27 40.71
C TYR A 83 4.59 -16.15 39.24
N ASN A 84 3.84 -16.80 38.36
CA ASN A 84 4.14 -16.87 36.92
C ASN A 84 3.18 -16.03 36.07
N GLY A 85 2.27 -15.27 36.68
CA GLY A 85 1.22 -14.51 36.00
C GLY A 85 1.69 -13.46 34.98
N GLY A 86 2.97 -13.10 35.01
CA GLY A 86 3.61 -12.23 34.03
C GLY A 86 3.09 -10.80 34.03
N ILE A 87 3.21 -10.15 32.86
CA ILE A 87 2.91 -8.72 32.67
C ILE A 87 1.45 -8.37 33.03
N TRP A 88 0.51 -9.28 32.79
CA TRP A 88 -0.92 -9.05 33.07
C TRP A 88 -1.36 -9.48 34.47
N ASN A 89 -0.43 -9.90 35.35
CA ASN A 89 -0.73 -10.26 36.74
C ASN A 89 -1.89 -11.27 36.86
N VAL A 90 -1.89 -12.28 35.98
CA VAL A 90 -2.87 -13.38 36.00
C VAL A 90 -2.54 -14.33 37.14
N ASP A 91 -3.44 -14.61 38.07
CA ASP A 91 -3.20 -15.62 39.12
C ASP A 91 -3.47 -17.07 38.66
N GLU A 92 -3.05 -18.06 39.45
CA GLU A 92 -3.18 -19.48 39.09
C GLU A 92 -4.64 -19.93 38.98
N ARG A 93 -5.55 -19.34 39.77
CA ARG A 93 -6.99 -19.62 39.68
C ARG A 93 -7.54 -19.06 38.37
N MET A 94 -7.24 -17.82 38.03
CA MET A 94 -7.63 -17.20 36.76
C MET A 94 -7.15 -18.05 35.58
N PHE A 95 -5.88 -18.46 35.58
CA PHE A 95 -5.32 -19.32 34.55
C PHE A 95 -6.06 -20.67 34.45
N SER A 96 -6.34 -21.33 35.58
CA SER A 96 -7.06 -22.60 35.59
C SER A 96 -8.46 -22.51 34.96
N GLU A 97 -9.14 -21.37 35.12
CA GLU A 97 -10.46 -21.14 34.51
C GLU A 97 -10.40 -21.02 32.97
N THR A 98 -9.26 -20.59 32.43
CA THR A 98 -9.03 -20.51 30.97
C THR A 98 -8.84 -21.88 30.32
N GLN A 99 -8.48 -22.90 31.09
CA GLN A 99 -8.27 -24.28 30.63
C GLN A 99 -9.57 -25.07 30.46
N ASN A 100 -10.71 -24.49 30.86
CA ASN A 100 -12.02 -25.15 30.84
C ASN A 100 -12.48 -25.49 29.41
N SER A 101 -13.07 -26.68 29.20
CA SER A 101 -13.60 -27.14 27.92
C SER A 101 -14.69 -26.23 27.31
N THR A 102 -15.37 -25.40 28.11
CA THR A 102 -16.32 -24.39 27.59
C THR A 102 -15.64 -23.36 26.69
N MET A 103 -14.32 -23.19 26.82
CA MET A 103 -13.50 -22.24 26.06
C MET A 103 -12.95 -22.83 24.75
N LYS A 104 -13.43 -24.02 24.33
CA LYS A 104 -12.91 -24.76 23.17
C LYS A 104 -12.80 -23.93 21.89
N TYR A 105 -13.77 -23.06 21.62
CA TYR A 105 -13.74 -22.15 20.47
C TYR A 105 -12.43 -21.33 20.41
N PHE A 106 -12.02 -20.76 21.55
CA PHE A 106 -10.78 -19.98 21.62
C PHE A 106 -9.54 -20.86 21.61
N HIS A 107 -9.58 -22.04 22.26
CA HIS A 107 -8.47 -23.00 22.21
C HIS A 107 -8.16 -23.45 20.78
N ASP A 108 -9.20 -23.74 20.00
CA ASP A 108 -9.05 -24.15 18.60
C ASP A 108 -8.48 -23.01 17.74
N ARG A 109 -8.88 -21.76 17.99
CA ARG A 109 -8.34 -20.58 17.32
C ARG A 109 -6.88 -20.30 17.68
N ILE A 110 -6.51 -20.44 18.95
CA ILE A 110 -5.11 -20.36 19.41
C ILE A 110 -4.27 -21.44 18.72
N ARG A 111 -4.78 -22.69 18.65
CA ARG A 111 -4.08 -23.78 17.95
C ARG A 111 -3.93 -23.50 16.46
N GLN A 112 -4.99 -23.04 15.78
CA GLN A 112 -4.98 -22.77 14.35
C GLN A 112 -4.06 -21.60 13.97
N ASN A 113 -4.09 -20.51 14.74
CA ASN A 113 -3.43 -19.26 14.35
C ASN A 113 -2.05 -19.10 14.97
N LEU A 114 -1.77 -19.73 16.12
CA LEU A 114 -0.50 -19.61 16.85
C LEU A 114 0.27 -20.93 16.96
N ASN A 115 -0.32 -22.06 16.54
CA ASN A 115 0.25 -23.39 16.74
C ASN A 115 0.55 -23.70 18.23
N ILE A 116 -0.24 -23.13 19.13
CA ILE A 116 -0.16 -23.37 20.58
C ILE A 116 -1.31 -24.28 20.99
N ASP A 117 -1.00 -25.41 21.63
CA ASP A 117 -2.03 -26.22 22.29
C ASP A 117 -2.32 -25.65 23.67
N TRP A 118 -3.33 -24.76 23.76
CA TRP A 118 -3.66 -24.08 25.01
C TRP A 118 -3.93 -25.04 26.18
N THR A 119 -4.49 -26.22 25.89
CA THR A 119 -4.81 -27.24 26.92
C THR A 119 -3.60 -27.91 27.55
N ARG A 120 -2.42 -27.74 26.95
CA ARG A 120 -1.14 -28.26 27.42
C ARG A 120 -0.25 -27.19 28.05
N VAL A 121 -0.68 -25.93 28.00
CA VAL A 121 0.03 -24.82 28.63
C VAL A 121 0.02 -25.02 30.14
N THR A 122 1.16 -24.80 30.78
CA THR A 122 1.30 -24.92 32.22
C THR A 122 1.34 -23.55 32.88
N TRP A 123 1.12 -23.50 34.20
CA TRP A 123 1.28 -22.28 34.98
C TRP A 123 2.66 -21.64 34.81
N ALA A 124 3.73 -22.44 34.66
CA ALA A 124 5.08 -21.95 34.44
C ALA A 124 5.25 -21.24 33.09
N ASP A 125 4.49 -21.61 32.07
CA ASP A 125 4.60 -20.99 30.74
C ASP A 125 4.12 -19.54 30.71
N LEU A 126 3.28 -19.11 31.66
CA LEU A 126 2.81 -17.72 31.75
C LEU A 126 3.95 -16.72 32.05
N ARG A 127 5.15 -17.20 32.38
CA ARG A 127 6.35 -16.34 32.42
C ARG A 127 6.72 -15.76 31.05
N LYS A 128 6.17 -16.31 29.96
CA LYS A 128 6.32 -15.83 28.59
C LYS A 128 5.21 -14.79 28.31
N PRO A 129 5.53 -13.59 27.81
CA PRO A 129 4.55 -12.54 27.59
C PRO A 129 3.31 -12.95 26.78
N LEU A 130 3.50 -13.68 25.67
CA LEU A 130 2.36 -14.10 24.83
C LEU A 130 1.38 -15.00 25.61
N TYR A 131 1.90 -15.88 26.46
CA TYR A 131 1.10 -16.83 27.23
C TYR A 131 0.39 -16.11 28.38
N SER A 132 1.06 -15.19 29.08
CA SER A 132 0.42 -14.30 30.06
C SER A 132 -0.70 -13.47 29.44
N GLY A 133 -0.46 -12.87 28.27
CA GLY A 133 -1.43 -12.05 27.55
C GLY A 133 -2.65 -12.86 27.09
N LEU A 134 -2.44 -14.05 26.51
CA LEU A 134 -3.53 -14.96 26.13
C LEU A 134 -4.34 -15.42 27.35
N ALA A 135 -3.69 -15.73 28.47
CA ALA A 135 -4.40 -16.13 29.69
C ALA A 135 -5.28 -14.98 30.23
N ALA A 136 -4.75 -13.75 30.26
CA ALA A 136 -5.53 -12.58 30.64
C ALA A 136 -6.72 -12.36 29.70
N ALA A 137 -6.48 -12.43 28.39
CA ALA A 137 -7.50 -12.21 27.36
C ALA A 137 -8.64 -13.23 27.47
N LEU A 138 -8.31 -14.53 27.60
CA LEU A 138 -9.28 -15.61 27.77
C LEU A 138 -10.08 -15.46 29.06
N TYR A 139 -9.42 -15.08 30.15
CA TYR A 139 -10.09 -14.87 31.42
C TYR A 139 -11.07 -13.70 31.33
N ILE A 140 -10.66 -12.56 30.77
CA ILE A 140 -11.55 -11.40 30.55
C ILE A 140 -12.76 -11.80 29.71
N ILE A 141 -12.56 -12.46 28.57
CA ILE A 141 -13.67 -12.88 27.70
C ILE A 141 -14.65 -13.81 28.42
N LYS A 142 -14.14 -14.68 29.30
CA LYS A 142 -14.98 -15.54 30.13
C LYS A 142 -15.83 -14.71 31.09
N GLN A 143 -15.25 -13.69 31.73
CA GLN A 143 -15.97 -12.81 32.67
C GLN A 143 -16.99 -11.90 31.98
N THR A 144 -16.79 -11.62 30.70
CA THR A 144 -17.68 -10.74 29.92
C THR A 144 -18.62 -11.49 28.97
N ASN A 145 -18.75 -12.82 29.12
CA ASN A 145 -19.59 -13.66 28.25
C ASN A 145 -19.30 -13.46 26.74
N ASN A 146 -18.03 -13.38 26.38
CA ASN A 146 -17.51 -13.18 25.02
C ASN A 146 -17.67 -11.76 24.43
N GLU A 147 -18.12 -10.77 25.21
CA GLU A 147 -18.30 -9.39 24.75
C GLU A 147 -17.44 -8.44 25.59
N ILE A 148 -16.22 -8.17 25.15
CA ILE A 148 -15.37 -7.16 25.81
C ILE A 148 -15.93 -5.77 25.48
N PRO A 149 -16.21 -4.89 26.46
CA PRO A 149 -16.71 -3.57 26.14
C PRO A 149 -15.61 -2.68 25.55
N ILE A 150 -15.98 -1.85 24.57
CA ILE A 150 -15.07 -0.88 23.95
C ILE A 150 -14.78 0.32 24.86
N GLN A 151 -15.78 0.76 25.63
CA GLN A 151 -15.70 1.92 26.52
C GLN A 151 -14.72 1.70 27.68
N LEU A 152 -13.84 2.69 27.90
CA LEU A 152 -12.79 2.65 28.92
C LEU A 152 -13.38 2.50 30.33
N GLU A 153 -14.49 3.18 30.62
CA GLU A 153 -15.20 3.15 31.90
C GLU A 153 -15.73 1.75 32.21
N ASN A 154 -16.31 1.08 31.20
CA ASN A 154 -16.82 -0.27 31.36
C ASN A 154 -15.70 -1.30 31.54
N GLN A 155 -14.59 -1.12 30.80
CA GLN A 155 -13.38 -1.92 31.04
C GLN A 155 -12.83 -1.71 32.46
N ALA A 156 -12.77 -0.46 32.94
CA ALA A 156 -12.35 -0.16 34.31
C ALA A 156 -13.23 -0.85 35.37
N ASN A 157 -14.54 -0.83 35.15
CA ASN A 157 -15.51 -1.49 36.02
C ASN A 157 -15.35 -3.01 36.03
N ILE A 158 -15.09 -3.64 34.88
CA ILE A 158 -14.79 -5.08 34.80
C ILE A 158 -13.46 -5.36 35.50
N TRP A 159 -12.42 -4.61 35.16
CA TRP A 159 -11.07 -4.80 35.70
C TRP A 159 -11.03 -4.78 37.23
N SER A 160 -11.73 -3.83 37.85
CA SER A 160 -11.82 -3.72 39.31
C SER A 160 -12.49 -4.92 39.98
N LYS A 161 -13.27 -5.72 39.24
CA LYS A 161 -13.97 -6.91 39.75
C LYS A 161 -13.20 -8.20 39.49
N ILE A 162 -12.28 -8.24 38.53
CA ILE A 162 -11.60 -9.47 38.09
C ILE A 162 -10.31 -9.78 38.86
N GLY A 163 -10.15 -9.28 40.09
CA GLY A 163 -9.04 -9.64 41.00
C GLY A 163 -7.94 -8.58 41.15
N SER A 164 -8.18 -7.35 40.67
CA SER A 164 -7.27 -6.22 40.90
C SER A 164 -7.34 -5.71 42.34
N SER A 165 -6.18 -5.28 42.87
CA SER A 165 -6.08 -4.62 44.17
C SER A 165 -6.34 -3.11 44.12
N ARG A 166 -6.57 -2.53 42.93
CA ARG A 166 -6.74 -1.08 42.73
C ARG A 166 -8.15 -0.74 42.27
N SER A 167 -8.50 0.54 42.31
CA SER A 167 -9.85 1.00 41.96
C SER A 167 -10.07 1.09 40.46
N ALA A 168 -11.34 1.04 40.02
CA ALA A 168 -11.71 1.35 38.64
C ALA A 168 -11.22 2.76 38.22
N HIS A 169 -11.19 3.71 39.15
CA HIS A 169 -10.68 5.06 38.88
C HIS A 169 -9.19 5.05 38.51
N ASP A 170 -8.37 4.25 39.20
CA ASP A 170 -6.93 4.12 38.87
C ASP A 170 -6.72 3.57 37.46
N PHE A 171 -7.51 2.55 37.09
CA PHE A 171 -7.50 2.00 35.73
C PHE A 171 -7.88 3.06 34.69
N TYR A 172 -8.92 3.84 34.96
CA TYR A 172 -9.36 4.91 34.07
C TYR A 172 -8.27 5.96 33.84
N LEU A 173 -7.60 6.41 34.91
CA LEU A 173 -6.53 7.41 34.82
C LEU A 173 -5.32 6.92 34.02
N VAL A 174 -4.90 5.67 34.22
CA VAL A 174 -3.79 5.09 33.46
C VAL A 174 -4.22 4.79 32.02
N GLY A 175 -5.38 4.16 31.85
CA GLY A 175 -5.93 3.78 30.56
C GLY A 175 -6.15 4.96 29.62
N SER A 176 -6.68 6.07 30.13
CA SER A 176 -6.92 7.30 29.33
C SER A 176 -5.64 7.94 28.78
N ASN A 177 -4.48 7.67 29.38
CA ASN A 177 -3.19 8.11 28.84
C ASN A 177 -2.62 7.13 27.80
N VAL A 178 -2.87 5.83 27.98
CA VAL A 178 -2.51 4.78 27.01
C VAL A 178 -3.32 4.92 25.71
N THR A 179 -4.53 5.45 25.78
CA THR A 179 -5.47 5.56 24.65
C THR A 179 -5.31 6.79 23.77
N LYS A 180 -4.37 7.71 24.08
CA LYS A 180 -4.14 8.94 23.31
C LYS A 180 -3.50 8.69 21.92
N GLY A 181 -3.69 7.48 21.38
CA GLY A 181 -3.18 7.03 20.10
C GLY A 181 -1.67 6.79 20.11
N CYS A 182 -1.22 5.95 19.19
CA CYS A 182 0.09 6.18 18.59
C CYS A 182 0.18 7.66 18.15
N ASN A 183 1.33 8.31 18.33
CA ASN A 183 1.57 9.57 17.65
C ASN A 183 1.46 9.25 16.14
N LEU A 184 0.38 9.70 15.49
CA LEU A 184 0.09 9.50 14.06
C LEU A 184 1.01 10.37 13.23
N ASP A 185 2.27 9.98 13.30
CA ASP A 185 3.43 10.69 12.86
C ASP A 185 4.02 9.90 11.69
N LYS A 186 3.21 9.89 10.65
CA LYS A 186 3.30 8.96 9.54
C LYS A 186 2.80 9.67 8.31
N LEU A 187 3.45 9.38 7.19
CA LEU A 187 2.98 9.83 5.89
C LEU A 187 1.68 9.07 5.52
N LEU A 188 0.53 9.60 5.92
CA LEU A 188 -0.79 8.97 5.80
C LEU A 188 -1.74 9.82 4.97
N ASP A 189 -2.41 9.20 4.00
CA ASP A 189 -3.56 9.78 3.31
C ASP A 189 -4.81 9.00 3.75
N VAL A 190 -5.70 9.65 4.51
CA VAL A 190 -6.91 9.02 5.03
C VAL A 190 -8.16 9.72 4.51
N VAL A 191 -9.13 8.93 4.05
CA VAL A 191 -10.47 9.44 3.68
C VAL A 191 -11.49 8.90 4.67
N ILE A 192 -12.21 9.79 5.34
CA ILE A 192 -13.35 9.44 6.19
C ILE A 192 -14.60 9.47 5.31
N ALA A 193 -15.23 8.30 5.17
CA ALA A 193 -16.42 8.09 4.37
C ALA A 193 -17.62 7.93 5.31
N LEU A 194 -18.59 8.85 5.23
CA LEU A 194 -19.76 8.88 6.11
C LEU A 194 -21.01 8.45 5.34
N ASP A 195 -21.61 7.34 5.78
CA ASP A 195 -22.77 6.71 5.17
C ASP A 195 -23.89 6.52 6.19
N PHE A 196 -24.75 7.52 6.33
CA PHE A 196 -25.90 7.44 7.24
C PHE A 196 -27.18 7.72 6.46
N ALA A 197 -28.10 6.77 6.50
CA ALA A 197 -29.42 6.92 5.90
C ALA A 197 -30.34 7.75 6.79
N HIS A 198 -30.23 7.48 8.10
CA HIS A 198 -30.99 8.09 9.18
C HIS A 198 -30.09 8.22 10.42
N ILE A 199 -29.58 9.42 10.67
CA ILE A 199 -28.96 9.79 11.95
C ILE A 199 -29.78 10.92 12.55
N ASP A 200 -30.13 10.82 13.82
CA ASP A 200 -30.81 11.92 14.50
C ASP A 200 -29.82 13.04 14.84
N PRO A 201 -30.31 14.27 15.14
CA PRO A 201 -29.44 15.40 15.39
C PRO A 201 -28.46 15.22 16.56
N PHE A 202 -28.81 14.49 17.62
CA PHE A 202 -27.93 14.28 18.77
C PHE A 202 -26.79 13.32 18.43
N ASP A 203 -27.12 12.22 17.75
CA ASP A 203 -26.14 11.25 17.28
C ASP A 203 -25.18 11.85 16.24
N LEU A 204 -25.67 12.75 15.39
CA LEU A 204 -24.83 13.52 14.48
C LEU A 204 -23.84 14.41 15.24
N ILE A 205 -24.28 15.10 16.28
CA ILE A 205 -23.41 15.93 17.13
C ILE A 205 -22.32 15.05 17.79
N ARG A 206 -22.69 13.87 18.29
CA ARG A 206 -21.72 12.91 18.86
C ARG A 206 -20.70 12.46 17.83
N LEU A 207 -21.14 12.02 16.65
CA LEU A 207 -20.25 11.64 15.56
C LEU A 207 -19.28 12.77 15.21
N GLN A 208 -19.75 14.02 15.16
CA GLN A 208 -18.90 15.17 14.89
C GLN A 208 -17.84 15.39 15.99
N PHE A 209 -18.16 15.17 17.26
CA PHE A 209 -17.19 15.21 18.36
C PHE A 209 -16.13 14.10 18.25
N VAL A 210 -16.54 12.89 17.92
CA VAL A 210 -15.63 11.75 17.74
C VAL A 210 -14.70 11.99 16.55
N LEU A 211 -15.23 12.47 15.44
CA LEU A 211 -14.42 12.85 14.29
C LEU A 211 -13.43 13.94 14.66
N ARG A 212 -13.82 14.95 15.43
CA ARG A 212 -12.85 15.93 15.97
C ARG A 212 -11.74 15.24 16.74
N ASP A 213 -12.04 14.31 17.65
CA ASP A 213 -11.01 13.67 18.47
C ASP A 213 -10.06 12.81 17.64
N VAL A 214 -10.59 12.11 16.63
CA VAL A 214 -9.78 11.42 15.62
C VAL A 214 -8.87 12.41 14.86
N LEU A 215 -9.43 13.52 14.36
CA LEU A 215 -8.76 14.50 13.51
C LEU A 215 -7.75 15.39 14.26
N THR A 216 -8.01 15.73 15.52
CA THR A 216 -7.05 16.47 16.37
C THR A 216 -5.80 15.64 16.66
N GLY A 217 -5.92 14.31 16.70
CA GLY A 217 -4.78 13.40 16.68
C GLY A 217 -3.91 13.59 15.42
N PHE A 218 -4.52 13.78 14.25
CA PHE A 218 -3.82 14.05 12.98
C PHE A 218 -3.27 15.49 12.88
N GLN A 219 -3.85 16.45 13.61
CA GLN A 219 -3.47 17.88 13.52
C GLN A 219 -2.05 18.18 13.97
N LYS A 220 -1.49 17.38 14.89
CA LYS A 220 -0.13 17.58 15.38
C LYS A 220 0.92 17.46 14.28
N ASP A 221 0.55 16.94 13.10
CA ASP A 221 1.46 16.69 11.99
C ASP A 221 0.82 16.88 10.59
N GLN A 222 0.39 18.10 10.28
CA GLN A 222 -0.28 18.42 8.99
C GLN A 222 0.61 18.23 7.75
N GLU A 223 1.94 18.23 7.89
CA GLU A 223 2.83 17.92 6.76
C GLU A 223 2.77 16.43 6.38
N HIS A 224 2.47 15.55 7.35
CA HIS A 224 2.57 14.11 7.18
C HIS A 224 1.20 13.42 7.07
N THR A 225 0.14 13.88 7.74
CA THR A 225 -1.21 13.30 7.59
C THR A 225 -2.15 14.20 6.78
N ARG A 226 -2.69 13.67 5.67
CA ARG A 226 -3.73 14.31 4.84
C ARG A 226 -5.08 13.65 5.08
N VAL A 227 -6.10 14.45 5.29
CA VAL A 227 -7.46 13.99 5.57
C VAL A 227 -8.42 14.48 4.50
N GLY A 228 -9.15 13.56 3.87
CA GLY A 228 -10.31 13.85 3.05
C GLY A 228 -11.59 13.40 3.76
N ILE A 229 -12.71 14.05 3.45
CA ILE A 229 -14.04 13.66 3.97
C ILE A 229 -15.01 13.59 2.80
N VAL A 230 -15.70 12.47 2.70
CA VAL A 230 -16.77 12.23 1.71
C VAL A 230 -18.04 11.81 2.44
N SER A 231 -19.16 12.36 2.00
CA SER A 231 -20.49 12.00 2.51
C SER A 231 -21.49 11.94 1.36
N ARG A 232 -22.65 11.33 1.59
CA ARG A 232 -23.74 11.33 0.62
C ARG A 232 -24.79 12.40 0.97
N ARG A 233 -25.17 13.19 -0.04
CA ARG A 233 -26.34 14.09 -0.04
C ARG A 233 -27.09 13.88 -1.35
N GLY A 234 -27.83 12.78 -1.47
CA GLY A 234 -28.38 12.30 -2.74
C GLY A 234 -27.31 11.63 -3.62
N ALA A 235 -26.28 12.36 -4.03
CA ALA A 235 -25.05 11.83 -4.63
C ALA A 235 -23.87 11.91 -3.64
N ALA A 236 -22.85 11.06 -3.84
CA ALA A 236 -21.60 11.16 -3.09
C ALA A 236 -20.88 12.47 -3.44
N ASN A 237 -20.46 13.22 -2.42
CA ASN A 237 -19.76 14.49 -2.59
C ASN A 237 -18.63 14.63 -1.57
N ALA A 238 -17.52 15.22 -2.01
CA ALA A 238 -16.42 15.57 -1.11
C ALA A 238 -16.79 16.80 -0.29
N THR A 239 -16.69 16.66 1.03
CA THR A 239 -16.63 17.81 1.93
C THR A 239 -15.24 18.42 1.88
N TRP A 240 -14.20 17.58 1.96
CA TRP A 240 -12.79 17.96 1.85
C TRP A 240 -12.02 16.92 1.03
N TYR A 241 -11.12 17.39 0.17
CA TYR A 241 -10.16 16.54 -0.53
C TYR A 241 -8.87 16.40 0.29
N LEU A 242 -7.99 15.46 -0.07
CA LEU A 242 -6.72 15.25 0.66
C LEU A 242 -5.77 16.46 0.57
N ASN A 243 -5.90 17.31 -0.46
CA ASN A 243 -5.15 18.56 -0.61
C ASN A 243 -5.93 19.81 -0.18
N SER A 244 -7.12 19.66 0.43
CA SER A 244 -7.85 20.82 0.95
C SER A 244 -7.04 21.49 2.06
N GLN A 245 -6.92 22.82 2.01
CA GLN A 245 -6.36 23.59 3.11
C GLN A 245 -7.39 23.66 4.23
N ILE A 246 -7.11 22.99 5.35
CA ILE A 246 -7.97 22.97 6.53
C ILE A 246 -7.38 23.96 7.54
N PRO A 247 -7.99 25.14 7.76
CA PRO A 247 -7.48 26.15 8.68
C PRO A 247 -7.66 25.70 10.13
N GLY A 248 -6.73 24.85 10.60
CA GLY A 248 -6.87 24.09 11.84
C GLY A 248 -8.04 23.10 11.77
N TYR A 249 -7.96 21.95 12.42
CA TYR A 249 -9.13 21.07 12.58
C TYR A 249 -10.04 21.64 13.67
N ASP A 250 -10.38 22.93 13.56
CA ASP A 250 -11.36 23.57 14.44
C ASP A 250 -12.70 22.87 14.24
N VAL A 251 -13.20 22.36 15.36
CA VAL A 251 -14.49 21.69 15.52
C VAL A 251 -15.57 22.47 14.80
N THR A 252 -15.55 23.79 14.89
CA THR A 252 -16.56 24.67 14.30
C THR A 252 -16.63 24.54 12.77
N HIS A 253 -15.49 24.37 12.11
CA HIS A 253 -15.42 24.16 10.66
C HIS A 253 -15.87 22.75 10.27
N LEU A 254 -15.48 21.73 11.03
CA LEU A 254 -15.92 20.34 10.83
C LEU A 254 -17.44 20.20 11.03
N LEU A 255 -17.97 20.79 12.11
CA LEU A 255 -19.39 20.87 12.44
C LEU A 255 -20.21 21.53 11.32
N ASN A 256 -19.68 22.63 10.75
CA ASN A 256 -20.34 23.35 9.66
C ASN A 256 -20.26 22.62 8.32
N ALA A 257 -19.18 21.86 8.07
CA ALA A 257 -18.96 21.18 6.81
C ALA A 257 -19.78 19.88 6.70
N LEU A 258 -20.01 19.20 7.84
CA LEU A 258 -20.79 17.98 7.98
C LEU A 258 -22.31 18.24 8.17
N LYS A 259 -22.92 19.17 7.42
CA LYS A 259 -24.39 19.29 7.42
C LYS A 259 -25.01 17.99 6.87
N TYR A 260 -25.70 17.25 7.72
CA TYR A 260 -26.41 16.04 7.32
C TYR A 260 -27.69 16.39 6.55
N ILE A 261 -28.03 15.62 5.52
CA ILE A 261 -29.34 15.66 4.86
C ILE A 261 -29.93 14.26 4.96
N PRO A 262 -31.09 14.08 5.63
CA PRO A 262 -31.74 12.78 5.76
C PRO A 262 -32.05 12.10 4.42
N GLY A 263 -31.97 10.76 4.38
CA GLY A 263 -32.56 9.94 3.31
C GLY A 263 -31.62 9.42 2.21
N SER A 264 -30.31 9.32 2.42
CA SER A 264 -29.40 8.76 1.40
C SER A 264 -28.41 7.73 1.97
N THR A 265 -28.72 6.44 1.81
CA THR A 265 -27.81 5.29 2.01
C THR A 265 -27.04 5.03 0.72
N GLY A 266 -25.72 4.80 0.75
CA GLY A 266 -24.97 4.55 -0.47
C GLY A 266 -23.50 4.21 -0.31
N ALA A 267 -23.15 3.29 0.58
CA ALA A 267 -21.78 2.85 0.75
C ALA A 267 -21.10 2.48 -0.59
N GLU A 268 -21.78 1.81 -1.52
CA GLU A 268 -21.18 1.51 -2.83
C GLU A 268 -20.84 2.76 -3.65
N GLU A 269 -21.69 3.80 -3.66
CA GLU A 269 -21.41 5.03 -4.40
C GLU A 269 -20.34 5.87 -3.71
N ILE A 270 -20.32 5.88 -2.38
CA ILE A 270 -19.25 6.53 -1.60
C ILE A 270 -17.90 5.85 -1.87
N LEU A 271 -17.85 4.52 -1.84
CA LEU A 271 -16.63 3.76 -2.14
C LEU A 271 -16.18 3.99 -3.59
N LYS A 272 -17.12 4.03 -4.55
CA LYS A 272 -16.82 4.38 -5.94
C LYS A 272 -16.25 5.79 -6.08
N PHE A 273 -16.90 6.79 -5.48
CA PHE A 273 -16.43 8.18 -5.50
C PHE A 273 -15.05 8.31 -4.84
N THR A 274 -14.82 7.57 -3.77
CA THR A 274 -13.54 7.52 -3.06
C THR A 274 -12.44 6.99 -3.98
N ASN A 275 -12.70 5.90 -4.70
CA ASN A 275 -11.77 5.35 -5.68
C ASN A 275 -11.49 6.29 -6.87
N ASP A 276 -12.52 6.91 -7.42
CA ASP A 276 -12.44 7.65 -8.69
C ASP A 276 -11.96 9.09 -8.51
N ILE A 277 -12.25 9.70 -7.36
CA ILE A 277 -12.05 11.13 -7.13
C ILE A 277 -11.11 11.38 -5.95
N MET A 278 -11.42 10.82 -4.76
CA MET A 278 -10.70 11.18 -3.53
C MET A 278 -9.24 10.71 -3.55
N PHE A 279 -8.99 9.47 -3.98
CA PHE A 279 -7.64 8.91 -4.14
C PHE A 279 -7.07 9.14 -5.54
N THR A 280 -6.91 10.42 -5.90
CA THR A 280 -6.21 10.85 -7.11
C THR A 280 -5.11 11.85 -6.77
N PHE A 281 -4.06 11.92 -7.59
CA PHE A 281 -2.99 12.90 -7.39
C PHE A 281 -3.52 14.34 -7.43
N GLU A 282 -4.48 14.62 -8.32
CA GLU A 282 -5.15 15.92 -8.44
C GLU A 282 -5.89 16.35 -7.16
N LYS A 283 -6.41 15.37 -6.41
CA LYS A 283 -7.10 15.60 -5.12
C LYS A 283 -6.21 15.38 -3.90
N GLY A 284 -4.89 15.25 -4.10
CA GLY A 284 -3.91 15.28 -3.01
C GLY A 284 -3.40 13.94 -2.52
N MET A 285 -3.70 12.83 -3.19
CA MET A 285 -3.05 11.55 -2.90
C MET A 285 -1.53 11.68 -3.15
N ARG A 286 -0.70 11.16 -2.25
CA ARG A 286 0.77 11.14 -2.39
C ARG A 286 1.25 9.75 -2.81
N SER A 287 2.33 9.64 -3.56
CA SER A 287 3.00 8.34 -3.74
C SER A 287 3.79 8.00 -2.47
N GLY A 288 3.87 6.71 -2.13
CA GLY A 288 4.66 6.25 -0.96
C GLY A 288 4.09 6.55 0.43
N SER A 289 2.92 7.18 0.52
CA SER A 289 2.16 7.32 1.77
C SER A 289 1.29 6.08 2.00
N SER A 290 1.08 5.73 3.27
CA SER A 290 0.03 4.82 3.67
C SER A 290 -1.33 5.38 3.30
N LYS A 291 -2.28 4.51 2.92
CA LYS A 291 -3.60 4.93 2.46
C LYS A 291 -4.69 4.17 3.16
N ALA A 292 -5.68 4.89 3.67
CA ALA A 292 -6.81 4.29 4.34
C ALA A 292 -8.14 4.98 4.03
N VAL A 293 -9.20 4.19 3.98
CA VAL A 293 -10.59 4.64 4.04
C VAL A 293 -11.16 4.20 5.37
N VAL A 294 -11.78 5.12 6.10
CA VAL A 294 -12.60 4.81 7.28
C VAL A 294 -14.05 5.01 6.89
N LEU A 295 -14.76 3.92 6.58
CA LEU A 295 -16.19 3.95 6.29
C LEU A 295 -16.97 3.84 7.60
N ILE A 296 -17.66 4.90 7.98
CA ILE A 296 -18.57 4.92 9.13
C ILE A 296 -20.00 4.84 8.60
N THR A 297 -20.73 3.79 8.99
CA THR A 297 -22.04 3.47 8.42
C THR A 297 -23.05 2.98 9.46
N ASP A 298 -24.34 3.22 9.21
CA ASP A 298 -25.45 2.59 9.97
C ASP A 298 -25.77 1.17 9.50
N GLY A 299 -25.04 0.67 8.48
CA GLY A 299 -25.00 -0.74 8.16
C GLY A 299 -25.95 -1.21 7.07
N GLN A 300 -26.49 -0.30 6.26
CA GLN A 300 -27.36 -0.66 5.13
C GLN A 300 -26.59 -0.61 3.81
N LEU A 301 -26.53 -1.75 3.10
CA LEU A 301 -26.03 -1.82 1.73
C LEU A 301 -27.19 -1.97 0.76
N THR A 302 -27.24 -1.10 -0.25
CA THR A 302 -28.21 -1.22 -1.34
C THR A 302 -27.76 -2.22 -2.40
N ASN A 303 -26.44 -2.38 -2.62
CA ASN A 303 -25.89 -3.37 -3.55
C ASN A 303 -24.52 -3.89 -3.08
N LEU A 304 -24.52 -5.08 -2.49
CA LEU A 304 -23.29 -5.72 -2.02
C LEU A 304 -22.27 -5.96 -3.14
N THR A 305 -22.69 -6.49 -4.30
CA THR A 305 -21.76 -6.83 -5.39
C THR A 305 -20.97 -5.60 -5.86
N LYS A 306 -21.63 -4.45 -5.96
CA LYS A 306 -20.96 -3.19 -6.30
C LYS A 306 -20.02 -2.73 -5.19
N ALA A 307 -20.47 -2.78 -3.93
CA ALA A 307 -19.63 -2.41 -2.80
C ALA A 307 -18.36 -3.28 -2.71
N ASP A 308 -18.48 -4.60 -2.92
CA ASP A 308 -17.34 -5.51 -2.90
C ASP A 308 -16.38 -5.29 -4.09
N ALA A 309 -16.91 -4.99 -5.28
CA ALA A 309 -16.08 -4.62 -6.42
C ALA A 309 -15.27 -3.34 -6.14
N GLU A 310 -15.89 -2.33 -5.52
CA GLU A 310 -15.22 -1.08 -5.16
C GLU A 310 -14.22 -1.25 -4.00
N ALA A 311 -14.57 -2.05 -2.99
CA ALA A 311 -13.66 -2.41 -1.90
C ALA A 311 -12.45 -3.19 -2.43
N THR A 312 -12.66 -4.13 -3.35
CA THR A 312 -11.58 -4.86 -4.04
C THR A 312 -10.69 -3.91 -4.82
N ARG A 313 -11.27 -2.93 -5.50
CA ARG A 313 -10.51 -1.91 -6.25
C ARG A 313 -9.67 -1.01 -5.35
N LEU A 314 -10.18 -0.61 -4.17
CA LEU A 314 -9.40 0.11 -3.16
C LEU A 314 -8.21 -0.73 -2.69
N ARG A 315 -8.45 -1.98 -2.28
CA ARG A 315 -7.41 -2.90 -1.82
C ARG A 315 -6.35 -3.14 -2.89
N ALA A 316 -6.74 -3.29 -4.15
CA ALA A 316 -5.81 -3.44 -5.28
C ALA A 316 -4.96 -2.19 -5.55
N LYS A 317 -5.43 -1.00 -5.18
CA LYS A 317 -4.65 0.26 -5.18
C LYS A 317 -3.78 0.42 -3.93
N GLY A 318 -3.76 -0.56 -3.04
CA GLY A 318 -3.04 -0.49 -1.78
C GLY A 318 -3.67 0.44 -0.74
N ILE A 319 -4.99 0.62 -0.80
CA ILE A 319 -5.75 1.43 0.16
C ILE A 319 -6.44 0.47 1.14
N SER A 320 -6.13 0.60 2.44
CA SER A 320 -6.79 -0.17 3.49
C SER A 320 -8.21 0.35 3.72
N LEU A 321 -9.19 -0.54 3.81
CA LEU A 321 -10.57 -0.20 4.12
C LEU A 321 -10.91 -0.67 5.55
N LEU A 322 -11.02 0.30 6.45
CA LEU A 322 -11.53 0.16 7.81
C LEU A 322 -13.02 0.48 7.81
N ILE A 323 -13.84 -0.41 8.37
CA ILE A 323 -15.28 -0.23 8.49
C ILE A 323 -15.65 -0.09 9.96
N VAL A 324 -16.42 0.95 10.25
CA VAL A 324 -17.07 1.22 11.51
C VAL A 324 -18.56 1.15 11.25
N SER A 325 -19.24 0.21 11.90
CA SER A 325 -20.69 0.11 11.86
C SER A 325 -21.29 0.54 13.19
N VAL A 326 -22.38 1.32 13.14
CA VAL A 326 -23.07 1.86 14.32
C VAL A 326 -24.54 1.47 14.28
N GLY A 327 -25.07 0.99 15.40
CA GLY A 327 -26.50 0.73 15.56
C GLY A 327 -26.91 -0.72 15.26
N ASN A 328 -28.20 -1.00 15.46
CA ASN A 328 -28.73 -2.37 15.49
C ASN A 328 -29.23 -2.91 14.14
N LYS A 329 -29.17 -2.11 13.07
CA LYS A 329 -29.71 -2.45 11.74
C LYS A 329 -28.59 -2.85 10.78
N PHE A 330 -27.91 -3.94 11.10
CA PHE A 330 -26.66 -4.29 10.45
C PHE A 330 -26.53 -5.78 10.11
N ASP A 331 -26.17 -6.09 8.86
CA ASP A 331 -25.71 -7.42 8.49
C ASP A 331 -24.18 -7.53 8.66
N THR A 332 -23.79 -8.03 9.82
CA THR A 332 -22.38 -8.23 10.21
C THR A 332 -21.58 -9.05 9.22
N ARG A 333 -22.19 -10.02 8.53
CA ARG A 333 -21.46 -10.86 7.57
C ARG A 333 -21.12 -10.06 6.31
N THR A 334 -22.05 -9.21 5.89
CA THR A 334 -21.99 -8.51 4.61
C THR A 334 -20.95 -7.38 4.59
N PHE A 335 -20.69 -6.70 5.70
CA PHE A 335 -19.65 -5.65 5.75
C PHE A 335 -18.27 -6.19 6.15
N ARG A 336 -18.20 -7.30 6.89
CA ARG A 336 -16.91 -7.94 7.23
C ARG A 336 -16.10 -8.34 5.99
N GLN A 337 -16.74 -8.76 4.90
CA GLN A 337 -16.07 -9.08 3.64
C GLN A 337 -15.53 -7.85 2.89
N LEU A 338 -16.07 -6.66 3.17
CA LEU A 338 -15.60 -5.42 2.54
C LEU A 338 -14.32 -4.90 3.23
N ALA A 339 -14.18 -5.12 4.53
CA ALA A 339 -13.03 -4.66 5.30
C ALA A 339 -11.71 -5.30 4.81
N SER A 340 -10.60 -4.60 5.02
CA SER A 340 -9.26 -5.15 4.76
C SER A 340 -8.85 -6.17 5.82
N GLN A 341 -7.89 -7.05 5.49
CA GLN A 341 -7.38 -8.03 6.45
C GLN A 341 -6.32 -7.41 7.37
N PRO A 342 -6.22 -7.84 8.65
CA PRO A 342 -7.13 -8.75 9.32
C PRO A 342 -8.46 -8.07 9.67
N ILE A 343 -9.57 -8.80 9.53
CA ILE A 343 -10.91 -8.26 9.79
C ILE A 343 -11.03 -7.69 11.21
N CYS A 344 -10.42 -8.30 12.22
CA CYS A 344 -10.57 -7.87 13.62
C CYS A 344 -9.92 -6.53 13.94
N SER A 345 -8.98 -6.08 13.10
CA SER A 345 -8.39 -4.74 13.19
C SER A 345 -9.11 -3.73 12.30
N ASN A 346 -9.71 -4.17 11.18
CA ASN A 346 -10.29 -3.30 10.17
C ASN A 346 -11.83 -3.31 10.11
N PHE A 347 -12.48 -4.00 11.04
CA PHE A 347 -13.93 -4.02 11.16
C PHE A 347 -14.31 -3.82 12.62
N LYS A 348 -15.05 -2.75 12.91
CA LYS A 348 -15.55 -2.43 14.24
C LYS A 348 -17.06 -2.23 14.19
N HIS A 349 -17.73 -2.73 15.23
CA HIS A 349 -19.17 -2.58 15.40
C HIS A 349 -19.45 -2.05 16.79
N VAL A 350 -20.31 -1.05 16.87
CA VAL A 350 -20.81 -0.50 18.12
C VAL A 350 -22.33 -0.45 18.07
N ASN A 351 -22.98 -0.69 19.20
CA ASN A 351 -24.45 -0.78 19.25
C ASN A 351 -25.09 0.61 19.26
N ASP A 352 -24.36 1.63 19.70
CA ASP A 352 -24.87 2.98 19.93
C ASP A 352 -23.80 4.05 19.64
N PHE A 353 -24.22 5.25 19.26
CA PHE A 353 -23.33 6.39 19.04
C PHE A 353 -22.59 6.83 20.32
N VAL A 354 -23.11 6.51 21.51
CA VAL A 354 -22.42 6.74 22.80
C VAL A 354 -21.12 5.92 22.92
N GLU A 355 -20.97 4.83 22.16
CA GLU A 355 -19.75 4.02 22.14
C GLU A 355 -18.70 4.53 21.14
N LEU A 356 -19.05 5.49 20.28
CA LEU A 356 -18.11 6.05 19.28
C LEU A 356 -16.94 6.80 19.92
N ASP A 357 -17.09 7.38 21.10
CA ASP A 357 -15.98 8.05 21.81
C ASP A 357 -14.81 7.10 22.04
N ALA A 358 -15.09 5.85 22.38
CA ALA A 358 -14.09 4.81 22.60
C ALA A 358 -13.47 4.28 21.29
N LEU A 359 -14.18 4.47 20.18
CA LEU A 359 -13.74 4.03 18.86
C LEU A 359 -12.65 4.91 18.27
N ALA A 360 -12.54 6.18 18.70
CA ALA A 360 -11.49 7.08 18.23
C ALA A 360 -10.09 6.45 18.39
N SER A 361 -9.80 5.88 19.57
CA SER A 361 -8.54 5.21 19.85
C SER A 361 -8.34 3.94 19.01
N GLU A 362 -9.39 3.14 18.81
CA GLU A 362 -9.33 1.93 17.96
C GLU A 362 -9.03 2.28 16.49
N VAL A 363 -9.67 3.33 15.98
CA VAL A 363 -9.46 3.81 14.61
C VAL A 363 -8.05 4.35 14.45
N GLN A 364 -7.58 5.19 15.38
CA GLN A 364 -6.21 5.73 15.35
C GLN A 364 -5.16 4.61 15.39
N ASP A 365 -5.35 3.64 16.29
CA ASP A 365 -4.50 2.47 16.44
C ASP A 365 -4.45 1.60 15.16
N ALA A 366 -5.60 1.33 14.54
CA ALA A 366 -5.67 0.63 13.26
C ALA A 366 -4.95 1.40 12.14
N LEU A 367 -5.14 2.72 12.05
CA LEU A 367 -4.52 3.58 11.03
C LEU A 367 -2.99 3.65 11.17
N CYS A 368 -2.46 3.58 12.39
CA CYS A 368 -1.01 3.53 12.62
C CYS A 368 -0.34 2.29 12.03
N ARG A 369 -1.04 1.15 12.02
CA ARG A 369 -0.48 -0.09 11.47
C ARG A 369 -0.62 -0.24 9.96
N VAL A 370 -1.38 0.62 9.27
CA VAL A 370 -1.59 0.52 7.81
C VAL A 370 -0.26 0.68 7.05
N PRO A 371 0.32 -0.36 6.42
CA PRO A 371 1.60 -0.20 5.75
C PRO A 371 1.48 0.71 4.51
N ALA A 372 2.56 1.40 4.16
CA ALA A 372 2.66 2.06 2.86
C ALA A 372 3.02 1.01 1.80
N ILE A 373 2.16 0.89 0.79
CA ILE A 373 2.41 -0.01 -0.34
C ILE A 373 3.18 0.78 -1.39
N LEU A 374 4.40 0.30 -1.67
CA LEU A 374 5.31 0.96 -2.60
C LEU A 374 5.24 0.31 -3.99
N SER A 375 5.42 1.14 -5.00
CA SER A 375 5.69 0.71 -6.38
C SER A 375 7.16 1.00 -6.72
N ASP A 376 7.60 0.59 -7.91
CA ASP A 376 8.93 0.96 -8.40
C ASP A 376 9.12 2.49 -8.33
N GLY A 377 10.14 2.93 -7.60
CA GLY A 377 10.30 4.34 -7.25
C GLY A 377 11.35 4.57 -6.18
N THR A 378 11.58 5.85 -5.87
CA THR A 378 12.42 6.28 -4.75
C THR A 378 11.54 7.15 -3.86
N TYR A 379 11.49 6.82 -2.58
CA TYR A 379 10.65 7.49 -1.58
C TYR A 379 11.54 8.01 -0.44
N SER A 380 11.23 9.19 0.08
CA SER A 380 11.99 9.82 1.18
C SER A 380 11.11 9.92 2.42
N TYR A 381 11.67 9.56 3.56
CA TYR A 381 10.99 9.59 4.85
C TYR A 381 11.90 10.23 5.92
N PRO A 382 11.34 10.92 6.93
CA PRO A 382 12.13 11.43 8.05
C PRO A 382 12.69 10.28 8.90
N CYS A 383 13.97 10.35 9.25
CA CYS A 383 14.64 9.26 9.98
C CYS A 383 14.23 9.14 11.45
N SER A 384 13.69 10.20 12.05
CA SER A 384 13.15 10.17 13.42
C SER A 384 11.88 9.34 13.56
N ARG A 385 11.29 8.89 12.45
CA ARG A 385 10.01 8.18 12.43
C ARG A 385 10.18 6.73 11.99
N THR A 386 9.29 5.89 12.51
CA THR A 386 9.17 4.48 12.08
C THR A 386 8.25 4.39 10.88
N VAL A 387 8.69 3.70 9.83
CA VAL A 387 7.90 3.52 8.60
C VAL A 387 7.58 2.05 8.40
N HIS A 388 6.30 1.72 8.32
CA HIS A 388 5.81 0.39 7.96
C HIS A 388 5.49 0.33 6.47
N LEU A 389 6.06 -0.64 5.78
CA LEU A 389 5.97 -0.85 4.35
C LEU A 389 5.43 -2.24 4.06
N LEU A 390 4.70 -2.36 2.96
CA LEU A 390 4.29 -3.63 2.41
C LEU A 390 4.83 -3.74 0.99
N ILE A 391 5.63 -4.76 0.77
CA ILE A 391 6.23 -5.07 -0.51
C ILE A 391 5.42 -6.23 -1.12
N GLY A 392 4.59 -5.90 -2.10
CA GLY A 392 3.65 -6.83 -2.74
C GLY A 392 4.15 -7.39 -4.07
N ASP A 393 3.67 -8.60 -4.41
CA ASP A 393 3.99 -9.34 -5.65
C ASP A 393 5.51 -9.44 -5.92
N THR A 394 6.24 -10.14 -5.04
CA THR A 394 7.68 -10.39 -5.19
C THR A 394 8.01 -11.45 -6.26
N SER A 395 7.01 -11.89 -7.05
CA SER A 395 7.13 -13.05 -7.96
C SER A 395 8.15 -12.83 -9.07
N LYS A 396 8.34 -11.56 -9.42
CA LYS A 396 9.23 -11.10 -10.50
C LYS A 396 10.61 -10.67 -10.02
N GLY A 397 10.89 -10.79 -8.72
CA GLY A 397 12.10 -10.25 -8.13
C GLY A 397 11.96 -8.75 -7.86
N GLN A 398 12.12 -8.32 -6.61
CA GLN A 398 12.13 -6.90 -6.24
C GLN A 398 13.35 -6.60 -5.37
N SER A 399 14.06 -5.52 -5.67
CA SER A 399 15.12 -5.02 -4.80
C SER A 399 14.68 -3.82 -4.02
N VAL A 400 14.96 -3.86 -2.73
CA VAL A 400 14.75 -2.77 -1.78
C VAL A 400 16.12 -2.28 -1.35
N LYS A 401 16.36 -1.00 -1.53
CA LYS A 401 17.55 -0.33 -0.99
C LYS A 401 17.11 0.75 -0.03
N VAL A 402 17.60 0.67 1.20
CA VAL A 402 17.41 1.72 2.21
C VAL A 402 18.73 2.46 2.35
N THR A 403 18.72 3.78 2.14
CA THR A 403 19.90 4.62 2.32
C THR A 403 19.61 5.77 3.26
N SER A 404 20.59 6.15 4.06
CA SER A 404 20.54 7.28 4.96
C SER A 404 21.91 7.94 4.97
N THR A 405 21.95 9.27 4.92
CA THR A 405 23.20 10.04 4.93
C THR A 405 23.57 10.53 6.32
N THR A 406 22.67 10.40 7.29
CA THR A 406 22.84 10.93 8.65
C THR A 406 23.17 9.86 9.67
N GLU A 407 22.46 8.73 9.63
CA GLU A 407 22.60 7.65 10.62
C GLU A 407 22.25 6.29 10.03
N GLU A 408 22.68 5.21 10.69
CA GLU A 408 22.29 3.83 10.37
C GLU A 408 20.81 3.60 10.68
N MET A 409 20.05 3.08 9.71
CA MET A 409 18.66 2.66 9.90
C MET A 409 18.61 1.18 10.22
N THR A 410 17.74 0.78 11.14
CA THR A 410 17.44 -0.63 11.40
C THR A 410 16.21 -1.05 10.61
N ILE A 411 16.29 -2.20 9.95
CA ILE A 411 15.21 -2.75 9.14
C ILE A 411 14.82 -4.10 9.70
N TYR A 412 13.54 -4.25 10.02
CA TYR A 412 12.90 -5.49 10.44
C TYR A 412 11.96 -5.96 9.34
N THR A 413 11.92 -7.27 9.07
CA THR A 413 11.00 -7.82 8.07
C THR A 413 10.23 -9.00 8.61
N SER A 414 8.99 -9.19 8.17
CA SER A 414 8.23 -10.40 8.42
C SER A 414 7.30 -10.79 7.27
N PHE A 415 7.08 -12.09 7.10
CA PHE A 415 6.10 -12.67 6.19
C PHE A 415 4.71 -12.83 6.80
N VAL A 416 4.58 -12.73 8.12
CA VAL A 416 3.34 -13.05 8.85
C VAL A 416 2.86 -11.95 9.78
N TYR A 417 3.77 -11.11 10.28
CA TYR A 417 3.44 -10.02 11.20
C TYR A 417 3.51 -8.67 10.47
N GLN A 418 2.45 -7.86 10.56
CA GLN A 418 2.29 -6.68 9.69
C GLN A 418 3.21 -5.52 10.04
N THR A 419 3.64 -5.44 11.30
CA THR A 419 4.49 -4.38 11.83
C THR A 419 5.69 -4.97 12.57
N PRO A 420 6.61 -5.65 11.86
CA PRO A 420 7.77 -6.28 12.48
C PRO A 420 8.63 -5.26 13.24
N ASP A 421 9.22 -5.68 14.33
CA ASP A 421 9.95 -4.85 15.28
C ASP A 421 11.13 -5.63 15.89
N ASN A 422 11.79 -5.07 16.90
CA ASN A 422 12.88 -5.73 17.62
C ASN A 422 12.41 -6.95 18.45
N ILE A 423 11.13 -7.05 18.79
CA ILE A 423 10.53 -8.12 19.57
C ILE A 423 10.12 -9.29 18.66
N PHE A 424 9.57 -9.01 17.48
CA PHE A 424 9.14 -10.01 16.50
C PHE A 424 9.58 -9.64 15.08
N HIS A 425 10.46 -10.45 14.50
CA HIS A 425 10.87 -10.35 13.10
C HIS A 425 11.38 -11.68 12.57
N ASP A 426 11.23 -11.88 11.26
CA ASP A 426 11.88 -12.99 10.55
C ASP A 426 13.34 -12.67 10.22
N ILE A 427 13.64 -11.38 9.98
CA ILE A 427 14.96 -10.90 9.54
C ILE A 427 15.18 -9.50 10.07
N LYS A 428 16.41 -9.25 10.51
CA LYS A 428 16.93 -7.93 10.85
C LYS A 428 18.16 -7.62 10.02
N PHE A 429 18.26 -6.40 9.52
CA PHE A 429 19.48 -5.86 8.95
C PHE A 429 19.57 -4.36 9.21
N THR A 430 20.72 -3.78 8.92
CA THR A 430 20.94 -2.34 9.10
C THR A 430 21.44 -1.70 7.82
N SER A 431 20.99 -0.48 7.54
CA SER A 431 21.45 0.27 6.37
C SER A 431 22.82 0.86 6.67
N ASP A 432 23.85 0.40 5.98
CA ASP A 432 25.16 1.05 6.00
C ASP A 432 25.05 2.46 5.38
N PRO A 433 25.56 3.53 6.04
CA PRO A 433 25.67 4.88 5.47
C PRO A 433 26.39 4.93 4.11
N THR A 434 27.18 3.91 3.74
CA THR A 434 27.83 3.82 2.42
C THR A 434 26.93 3.27 1.30
N GLY A 435 25.69 2.85 1.60
CA GLY A 435 24.68 2.48 0.60
C GLY A 435 24.86 1.11 -0.05
N ASN A 436 25.53 0.17 0.63
CA ASN A 436 25.93 -1.13 0.05
C ASN A 436 24.97 -2.29 0.35
N GLN A 437 23.99 -2.16 1.24
CA GLN A 437 23.04 -3.25 1.55
C GLN A 437 21.75 -3.13 0.74
N VAL A 438 21.43 -4.20 0.02
CA VAL A 438 20.22 -4.33 -0.81
C VAL A 438 19.50 -5.61 -0.44
N LEU A 439 18.19 -5.52 -0.26
CA LEU A 439 17.33 -6.67 -0.05
C LEU A 439 16.76 -7.11 -1.40
N PHE A 440 17.15 -8.27 -1.92
CA PHE A 440 16.52 -8.85 -3.09
C PHE A 440 15.48 -9.88 -2.67
N LEU A 441 14.25 -9.70 -3.14
CA LEU A 441 13.09 -10.48 -2.77
C LEU A 441 12.59 -11.25 -3.98
N ARG A 442 12.51 -12.57 -3.88
CA ARG A 442 11.95 -13.42 -4.95
C ARG A 442 11.02 -14.47 -4.36
N GLY A 443 9.73 -14.39 -4.67
CA GLY A 443 8.73 -15.31 -4.16
C GLY A 443 7.30 -14.85 -4.44
N SER A 444 6.29 -15.60 -4.01
CA SER A 444 4.88 -15.19 -4.14
C SER A 444 4.32 -14.54 -2.88
N ASP A 445 5.12 -14.45 -1.81
CA ASP A 445 4.68 -13.96 -0.52
C ASP A 445 4.86 -12.44 -0.43
N ASN A 446 3.91 -11.79 0.24
CA ASN A 446 4.04 -10.42 0.69
C ASN A 446 5.11 -10.33 1.78
N LEU A 447 5.89 -9.25 1.78
CA LEU A 447 6.85 -8.95 2.84
C LEU A 447 6.48 -7.64 3.53
N TYR A 448 6.24 -7.72 4.83
CA TYR A 448 6.12 -6.55 5.69
C TYR A 448 7.50 -6.10 6.12
N VAL A 449 7.76 -4.81 6.03
CA VAL A 449 9.06 -4.21 6.34
C VAL A 449 8.85 -3.00 7.23
N THR A 450 9.55 -2.95 8.35
CA THR A 450 9.62 -1.78 9.23
C THR A 450 11.02 -1.19 9.14
N VAL A 451 11.10 0.09 8.81
CA VAL A 451 12.36 0.85 8.85
C VAL A 451 12.30 1.81 10.02
N GLN A 452 13.31 1.76 10.90
CA GLN A 452 13.38 2.55 12.12
C GLN A 452 14.76 3.21 12.24
N GLY A 453 14.78 4.52 12.44
CA GLY A 453 15.98 5.29 12.78
C GLY A 453 15.99 5.69 14.25
N ASN A 454 17.02 6.42 14.65
CA ASN A 454 17.10 7.02 15.97
C ASN A 454 16.08 8.17 16.10
N LYS A 455 15.38 8.25 17.23
CA LYS A 455 14.40 9.31 17.51
C LYS A 455 15.03 10.72 17.51
N SER A 456 16.32 10.83 17.77
CA SER A 456 17.07 12.10 17.74
C SER A 456 17.54 12.51 16.34
N CYS A 457 17.30 11.69 15.31
CA CYS A 457 17.77 11.95 13.96
C CYS A 457 17.00 13.09 13.28
N THR A 458 17.70 13.99 12.58
CA THR A 458 17.13 15.22 11.98
C THR A 458 17.10 15.20 10.44
N GLY A 459 17.60 14.13 9.81
CA GLY A 459 17.64 13.96 8.36
C GLY A 459 16.49 13.14 7.79
N ASN A 460 16.71 12.67 6.56
CA ASN A 460 15.81 11.75 5.87
C ASN A 460 16.58 10.50 5.45
N PHE A 461 15.86 9.38 5.37
CA PHE A 461 16.31 8.19 4.66
C PHE A 461 15.48 8.00 3.40
N THR A 462 16.06 7.31 2.41
CA THR A 462 15.36 6.94 1.19
C THR A 462 15.16 5.44 1.09
N VAL A 463 14.00 5.05 0.57
CA VAL A 463 13.67 3.68 0.20
C VAL A 463 13.51 3.65 -1.31
N GLU A 464 14.38 2.89 -1.97
CA GLU A 464 14.34 2.68 -3.41
C GLU A 464 13.88 1.25 -3.70
N LEU A 465 12.78 1.14 -4.46
CA LEU A 465 12.23 -0.12 -4.93
C LEU A 465 12.43 -0.24 -6.44
N ARG A 466 12.98 -1.37 -6.89
CA ARG A 466 13.18 -1.69 -8.30
C ARG A 466 12.77 -3.14 -8.60
N SER A 467 11.88 -3.32 -9.56
CA SER A 467 11.52 -4.65 -10.05
C SER A 467 12.61 -5.19 -10.97
N GLY A 468 13.03 -6.44 -10.74
CA GLY A 468 13.99 -7.15 -11.57
C GLY A 468 15.42 -6.59 -11.56
N TYR A 469 15.76 -5.64 -10.68
CA TYR A 469 17.07 -4.97 -10.64
C TYR A 469 17.76 -5.05 -9.27
N ILE A 470 18.96 -5.62 -9.13
CA ILE A 470 19.84 -5.51 -7.95
C ILE A 470 20.83 -4.38 -8.22
N PHE A 471 20.97 -3.46 -7.28
CA PHE A 471 21.89 -2.33 -7.41
C PHE A 471 23.34 -2.81 -7.55
N ASN A 472 24.05 -2.34 -8.59
CA ASN A 472 25.45 -2.68 -8.84
C ASN A 472 26.35 -2.38 -7.62
N ASN A 473 27.39 -3.20 -7.38
CA ASN A 473 28.34 -3.10 -6.26
C ASN A 473 27.75 -3.22 -4.84
N SER A 474 26.55 -3.79 -4.70
CA SER A 474 25.91 -3.98 -3.39
C SER A 474 26.18 -5.37 -2.81
N SER A 475 26.46 -5.46 -1.50
CA SER A 475 26.30 -6.71 -0.75
C SER A 475 24.81 -6.95 -0.52
N GLY A 476 24.19 -7.84 -1.31
CA GLY A 476 22.76 -8.10 -1.25
C GLY A 476 22.40 -9.28 -0.34
N LYS A 477 21.35 -9.15 0.47
CA LYS A 477 20.65 -10.29 1.10
C LYS A 477 19.52 -10.73 0.17
N CYS A 478 19.52 -12.00 -0.22
CA CYS A 478 18.50 -12.61 -1.06
C CYS A 478 17.51 -13.38 -0.20
N LEU A 479 16.23 -13.05 -0.33
CA LEU A 479 15.12 -13.78 0.27
C LEU A 479 14.43 -14.59 -0.84
N VAL A 480 14.55 -15.91 -0.74
CA VAL A 480 13.91 -16.85 -1.68
C VAL A 480 13.09 -17.85 -0.87
N GLY A 481 11.76 -17.85 -1.03
CA GLY A 481 10.87 -18.80 -0.35
C GLY A 481 11.09 -18.85 1.16
N ARG A 482 11.06 -17.68 1.82
CA ARG A 482 11.34 -17.46 3.26
C ARG A 482 12.76 -17.79 3.75
N THR A 483 13.67 -18.16 2.84
CA THR A 483 15.07 -18.42 3.17
C THR A 483 15.91 -17.17 2.91
N VAL A 484 16.63 -16.73 3.93
CA VAL A 484 17.60 -15.63 3.84
C VAL A 484 18.99 -16.19 3.58
N ARG A 485 19.69 -15.60 2.61
CA ARG A 485 21.11 -15.89 2.37
C ARG A 485 21.77 -14.71 1.68
N ASP A 486 23.10 -14.71 1.66
CA ASP A 486 23.82 -13.79 0.77
C ASP A 486 23.44 -14.10 -0.68
N CYS A 487 23.21 -13.05 -1.46
CA CYS A 487 22.98 -13.18 -2.88
C CYS A 487 24.22 -13.79 -3.55
N THR A 488 24.02 -14.79 -4.41
CA THR A 488 25.14 -15.33 -5.19
C THR A 488 25.59 -14.33 -6.24
N SER A 489 26.86 -14.37 -6.65
CA SER A 489 27.35 -13.56 -7.77
C SER A 489 26.54 -13.82 -9.04
N SER A 490 26.02 -15.04 -9.25
CA SER A 490 25.11 -15.35 -10.35
C SER A 490 23.75 -14.67 -10.23
N GLU A 491 23.18 -14.49 -9.04
CA GLU A 491 21.89 -13.78 -8.85
C GLU A 491 22.04 -12.27 -8.94
N MET A 492 23.16 -11.75 -8.44
CA MET A 492 23.55 -10.35 -8.66
C MET A 492 23.86 -10.07 -10.14
N ASN A 493 24.40 -11.05 -10.87
CA ASN A 493 24.71 -10.94 -12.31
C ASN A 493 23.57 -11.37 -13.25
N LEU A 494 22.60 -12.17 -12.80
CA LEU A 494 21.37 -12.55 -13.53
C LEU A 494 20.59 -11.29 -13.93
N ILE A 495 20.74 -10.25 -13.12
CA ILE A 495 20.00 -9.01 -13.19
C ILE A 495 20.68 -7.94 -14.06
N LEU A 496 21.94 -8.15 -14.42
CA LEU A 496 22.58 -7.42 -15.51
C LEU A 496 22.27 -8.05 -16.88
N LYS A 497 21.61 -9.22 -16.94
CA LYS A 497 21.45 -10.02 -18.17
C LYS A 497 20.02 -10.34 -18.59
N ASP A 498 19.00 -10.15 -17.75
CA ASP A 498 17.61 -10.48 -18.11
C ASP A 498 16.76 -9.20 -18.30
N THR A 499 16.50 -8.64 -19.49
CA THR A 499 15.87 -9.25 -20.68
C THR A 499 15.95 -10.77 -20.68
N LEU A 500 15.07 -11.43 -19.92
CA LEU A 500 14.99 -12.90 -19.77
C LEU A 500 15.55 -13.64 -20.97
N LEU A 501 16.83 -14.06 -20.97
CA LEU A 501 17.44 -14.73 -22.13
C LEU A 501 17.36 -16.25 -21.96
N ILE A 502 16.28 -16.88 -22.46
CA ILE A 502 16.21 -18.35 -22.49
C ILE A 502 16.98 -18.84 -23.73
N PRO A 503 17.99 -19.72 -23.62
CA PRO A 503 18.65 -20.29 -24.79
C PRO A 503 17.65 -21.05 -25.66
N ASP A 504 17.42 -20.59 -26.89
CA ASP A 504 16.48 -21.25 -27.81
C ASP A 504 17.22 -22.31 -28.64
N ARG A 505 16.99 -23.59 -28.30
CA ARG A 505 17.53 -24.74 -29.05
C ARG A 505 16.57 -25.31 -30.10
N LYS A 506 15.38 -24.74 -30.24
CA LYS A 506 14.31 -25.26 -31.11
C LYS A 506 14.16 -24.47 -32.41
N SER A 507 14.51 -23.18 -32.41
CA SER A 507 14.48 -22.33 -33.60
C SER A 507 15.75 -22.48 -34.45
N THR A 508 15.62 -22.37 -35.78
CA THR A 508 16.77 -22.26 -36.69
C THR A 508 17.61 -21.05 -36.29
N ASN A 509 18.93 -21.23 -36.04
CA ASN A 509 19.79 -20.14 -35.58
C ASN A 509 19.91 -19.05 -36.67
N ILE A 510 19.14 -17.97 -36.51
CA ILE A 510 19.08 -16.80 -37.41
C ILE A 510 20.25 -15.83 -37.23
N CYS A 511 21.15 -16.07 -36.26
CA CYS A 511 22.14 -15.09 -35.85
C CYS A 511 23.29 -14.91 -36.85
N GLY A 512 23.52 -15.81 -37.81
CA GLY A 512 24.49 -15.60 -38.88
C GLY A 512 25.94 -15.28 -38.44
N GLY A 513 26.30 -15.54 -37.17
CA GLY A 513 27.64 -15.34 -36.60
C GLY A 513 27.83 -14.11 -35.70
N PRO A 514 29.07 -13.85 -35.25
CA PRO A 514 29.41 -12.75 -34.34
C PRO A 514 29.12 -11.38 -34.93
N ALA A 515 28.69 -10.43 -34.09
CA ALA A 515 28.40 -9.05 -34.49
C ALA A 515 28.86 -8.03 -33.43
N PRO A 516 29.19 -6.77 -33.83
CA PRO A 516 29.67 -5.76 -32.90
C PRO A 516 28.63 -5.35 -31.85
N GLN A 517 27.33 -5.52 -32.16
CA GLN A 517 26.23 -5.28 -31.24
C GLN A 517 25.25 -6.46 -31.24
N PRO A 518 24.54 -6.71 -30.12
CA PRO A 518 23.45 -7.67 -30.10
C PRO A 518 22.40 -7.31 -31.14
N ARG A 519 21.87 -8.32 -31.82
CA ARG A 519 20.81 -8.16 -32.83
C ARG A 519 19.50 -8.71 -32.30
N PHE A 520 18.44 -7.95 -32.47
CA PHE A 520 17.11 -8.27 -31.97
C PHE A 520 16.21 -8.62 -33.14
N TYR A 521 15.49 -9.73 -33.03
CA TYR A 521 14.59 -10.22 -34.05
C TYR A 521 13.21 -10.47 -33.42
N PRO A 522 12.12 -10.30 -34.17
CA PRO A 522 10.81 -10.76 -33.74
C PRO A 522 10.75 -12.26 -33.48
N ASN A 523 9.95 -12.67 -32.50
CA ASN A 523 9.44 -14.03 -32.49
C ASN A 523 8.15 -14.09 -33.31
N VAL A 524 8.21 -14.70 -34.49
CA VAL A 524 7.06 -14.85 -35.40
C VAL A 524 5.97 -15.78 -34.86
N ASN A 525 6.29 -16.61 -33.87
CA ASN A 525 5.38 -17.61 -33.31
C ASN A 525 4.70 -17.17 -32.00
N ASP A 526 5.17 -16.10 -31.36
CA ASP A 526 4.67 -15.63 -30.07
C ASP A 526 4.95 -14.13 -29.88
N ASN A 527 3.89 -13.34 -29.79
CA ASN A 527 3.94 -11.87 -29.67
C ASN A 527 4.24 -11.35 -28.26
N THR A 528 4.40 -12.25 -27.30
CA THR A 528 4.84 -11.94 -25.94
C THR A 528 6.34 -12.12 -25.75
N THR A 529 7.04 -12.57 -26.81
CA THR A 529 8.49 -12.80 -26.81
C THR A 529 9.19 -12.22 -28.05
N PHE A 530 10.52 -12.13 -28.00
CA PHE A 530 11.38 -11.73 -29.10
C PHE A 530 12.68 -12.53 -29.08
N LEU A 531 13.39 -12.61 -30.19
CA LEU A 531 14.65 -13.35 -30.33
C LEU A 531 15.84 -12.39 -30.22
N ILE A 532 16.92 -12.83 -29.58
CA ILE A 532 18.12 -12.06 -29.34
C ILE A 532 19.33 -12.87 -29.80
N CYS A 533 20.13 -12.27 -30.67
CA CYS A 533 21.44 -12.76 -31.05
C CYS A 533 22.48 -11.96 -30.30
N ASP A 534 23.25 -12.61 -29.44
CA ASP A 534 24.33 -11.94 -28.73
C ASP A 534 25.50 -11.59 -29.67
N ARG A 535 26.55 -10.96 -29.12
CA ARG A 535 27.73 -10.58 -29.90
C ARG A 535 28.52 -11.78 -30.44
N LYS A 536 28.35 -12.97 -29.86
CA LYS A 536 29.00 -14.22 -30.28
C LYS A 536 28.21 -14.96 -31.35
N GLY A 537 26.94 -14.59 -31.56
CA GLY A 537 26.04 -15.25 -32.49
C GLY A 537 25.19 -16.35 -31.84
N ASP A 538 25.11 -16.37 -30.51
CA ASP A 538 24.25 -17.27 -29.75
C ASP A 538 22.81 -16.73 -29.71
N LEU A 539 21.83 -17.61 -29.94
CA LEU A 539 20.41 -17.26 -30.00
C LEU A 539 19.72 -17.46 -28.64
N TYR A 540 18.95 -16.46 -28.24
CA TYR A 540 18.18 -16.43 -27.01
C TYR A 540 16.75 -15.93 -27.26
N LEU A 541 15.82 -16.27 -26.39
CA LEU A 541 14.43 -15.83 -26.39
C LEU A 541 14.19 -14.89 -25.21
N GLY A 542 13.76 -13.65 -25.49
CA GLY A 542 13.40 -12.57 -24.58
C GLY A 542 11.89 -12.42 -24.35
N LEU A 543 11.46 -12.03 -23.15
CA LEU A 543 10.05 -11.73 -22.82
C LEU A 543 9.76 -10.23 -22.89
N CYS A 544 8.61 -9.85 -23.44
CA CYS A 544 8.15 -8.45 -23.47
C CYS A 544 7.68 -8.00 -22.06
N PRO A 545 7.81 -6.71 -21.68
CA PRO A 545 7.31 -6.18 -20.40
C PRO A 545 5.80 -6.35 -20.23
N LEU A 546 5.31 -6.43 -18.97
CA LEU A 546 3.88 -6.61 -18.66
C LEU A 546 3.00 -5.56 -19.37
N ASN A 547 1.88 -6.02 -19.94
CA ASN A 547 0.90 -5.25 -20.72
C ASN A 547 1.42 -4.65 -22.04
N SER A 548 2.52 -5.19 -22.61
CA SER A 548 3.03 -4.80 -23.93
C SER A 548 3.12 -6.00 -24.88
N ARG A 549 2.92 -5.77 -26.18
CA ARG A 549 3.18 -6.77 -27.25
C ARG A 549 4.44 -6.34 -28.01
N CYS A 550 5.33 -7.28 -28.30
CA CYS A 550 6.42 -7.03 -29.25
C CYS A 550 5.86 -7.15 -30.68
N VAL A 551 6.31 -6.27 -31.58
CA VAL A 551 5.73 -6.15 -32.92
C VAL A 551 5.82 -7.48 -33.68
N LEU A 552 4.68 -8.05 -34.05
CA LEU A 552 4.60 -9.17 -35.00
C LEU A 552 4.74 -8.65 -36.42
N PHE A 553 5.54 -9.36 -37.21
CA PHE A 553 5.75 -9.06 -38.62
C PHE A 553 4.71 -9.87 -39.40
N SER A 554 3.58 -9.24 -39.72
CA SER A 554 2.70 -9.75 -40.78
C SER A 554 3.40 -9.55 -42.12
N THR A 555 3.34 -10.57 -42.98
CA THR A 555 3.88 -10.53 -44.35
C THR A 555 3.24 -9.46 -45.25
N GLU A 556 2.15 -8.81 -44.79
CA GLU A 556 1.42 -7.79 -45.54
C GLU A 556 1.93 -6.35 -45.30
N CYS A 557 2.75 -6.11 -44.29
CA CYS A 557 3.25 -4.76 -43.97
C CYS A 557 4.76 -4.76 -43.69
N LYS A 558 5.54 -4.01 -44.49
CA LYS A 558 6.99 -3.84 -44.32
C LYS A 558 7.33 -2.93 -43.12
N ASN A 559 6.99 -3.35 -41.90
CA ASN A 559 7.46 -2.64 -40.70
C ASN A 559 8.93 -2.98 -40.45
N THR A 560 9.81 -1.99 -40.52
CA THR A 560 11.17 -2.09 -39.98
C THR A 560 11.14 -1.57 -38.55
N ASN A 561 11.88 -2.20 -37.63
CA ASN A 561 12.02 -1.70 -36.26
C ASN A 561 12.62 -0.28 -36.32
N PRO A 562 11.86 0.78 -35.97
CA PRO A 562 12.35 2.15 -36.09
C PRO A 562 13.35 2.51 -34.97
N CYS A 563 13.50 1.65 -33.96
CA CYS A 563 14.34 1.85 -32.79
C CYS A 563 15.81 1.49 -33.08
N THR A 564 16.44 2.22 -34.00
CA THR A 564 17.88 2.10 -34.23
C THR A 564 18.66 2.73 -33.08
N SER A 565 19.85 2.20 -32.81
CA SER A 565 20.74 2.77 -31.77
C SER A 565 21.09 4.23 -32.02
N GLU A 566 21.16 4.65 -33.28
CA GLU A 566 21.44 6.03 -33.69
C GLU A 566 20.29 6.99 -33.38
N LEU A 567 19.04 6.56 -33.62
CA LEU A 567 17.84 7.34 -33.32
C LEU A 567 17.61 7.48 -31.80
N ILE A 568 17.92 6.43 -31.03
CA ILE A 568 17.84 6.47 -29.57
C ILE A 568 18.88 7.44 -28.97
N MET A 569 20.13 7.39 -29.45
CA MET A 569 21.19 8.31 -29.00
C MET A 569 20.91 9.77 -29.35
N SER A 570 20.11 10.03 -30.38
CA SER A 570 19.64 11.38 -30.76
C SER A 570 18.33 11.78 -30.07
N GLY A 571 17.86 11.01 -29.09
CA GLY A 571 16.68 11.35 -28.28
C GLY A 571 15.34 11.07 -28.96
N VAL A 572 15.32 10.33 -30.08
CA VAL A 572 14.10 9.93 -30.77
C VAL A 572 13.67 8.56 -30.25
N GLN A 573 12.73 8.57 -29.30
CA GLN A 573 12.26 7.36 -28.62
C GLN A 573 10.81 6.99 -28.95
N PHE A 574 10.12 7.78 -29.79
CA PHE A 574 8.70 7.59 -30.07
C PHE A 574 8.42 7.70 -31.57
N HIS A 575 7.70 6.71 -32.10
CA HIS A 575 7.40 6.54 -33.52
C HIS A 575 5.93 6.22 -33.74
N GLN A 576 5.44 6.55 -34.92
CA GLN A 576 4.07 6.25 -35.31
C GLN A 576 3.95 4.77 -35.60
N GLU A 577 2.88 4.15 -35.12
CA GLU A 577 2.54 2.81 -35.54
C GLU A 577 1.97 2.86 -36.96
N GLN A 578 2.73 2.37 -37.94
CA GLN A 578 2.40 2.53 -39.36
C GLN A 578 1.25 1.62 -39.84
N CYS A 579 0.80 0.67 -39.01
CA CYS A 579 -0.23 -0.32 -39.37
C CYS A 579 -1.24 -0.59 -38.24
N GLY A 580 -1.33 0.30 -37.24
CA GLY A 580 -2.16 0.13 -36.05
C GLY A 580 -3.38 1.05 -35.99
N ASP A 581 -4.13 0.93 -34.90
CA ASP A 581 -5.14 1.91 -34.50
C ASP A 581 -4.47 3.29 -34.37
N PRO A 582 -5.03 4.38 -34.94
CA PRO A 582 -4.48 5.71 -34.70
C PRO A 582 -4.40 6.08 -33.21
N SER A 583 -5.08 5.34 -32.32
CA SER A 583 -4.93 5.42 -30.87
C SER A 583 -3.67 4.77 -30.29
N THR A 584 -2.74 4.25 -31.10
CA THR A 584 -1.52 3.59 -30.61
C THR A 584 -0.22 4.13 -31.24
N TYR A 585 0.90 3.97 -30.54
CA TYR A 585 2.23 4.45 -30.96
C TYR A 585 3.34 3.49 -30.55
N ILE A 586 4.50 3.61 -31.17
CA ILE A 586 5.69 2.82 -30.86
C ILE A 586 6.60 3.62 -29.93
N ARG A 587 6.99 3.01 -28.81
CA ARG A 587 8.02 3.52 -27.89
C ARG A 587 9.27 2.63 -27.96
N CYS A 588 10.42 3.25 -28.17
CA CYS A 588 11.71 2.59 -28.16
C CYS A 588 12.28 2.49 -26.75
N SER A 589 12.69 1.28 -26.35
CA SER A 589 13.53 1.10 -25.17
C SER A 589 14.94 1.63 -25.43
N GLN A 590 15.71 1.86 -24.36
CA GLN A 590 17.13 2.23 -24.45
C GLN A 590 18.01 1.17 -25.17
N TYR A 591 17.47 -0.01 -25.43
CA TYR A 591 18.15 -1.14 -26.07
C TYR A 591 17.66 -1.42 -27.50
N GLY A 592 16.82 -0.56 -28.09
CA GLY A 592 16.36 -0.74 -29.47
C GLY A 592 15.11 -1.61 -29.62
N VAL A 593 14.38 -1.87 -28.54
CA VAL A 593 13.13 -2.65 -28.60
C VAL A 593 11.95 -1.72 -28.89
N ALA A 594 11.19 -2.00 -29.95
CA ALA A 594 9.96 -1.30 -30.29
C ALA A 594 8.76 -1.87 -29.53
N GLU A 595 8.12 -1.05 -28.68
CA GLU A 595 6.93 -1.41 -27.91
C GLU A 595 5.71 -0.65 -28.42
N VAL A 596 4.61 -1.33 -28.73
CA VAL A 596 3.34 -0.65 -29.03
C VAL A 596 2.65 -0.22 -27.73
N LYS A 597 2.25 1.05 -27.64
CA LYS A 597 1.59 1.67 -26.49
C LYS A 597 0.28 2.33 -26.93
N PRO A 598 -0.80 2.18 -26.14
CA PRO A 598 -2.04 2.90 -26.38
C PRO A 598 -1.96 4.34 -25.88
N CYS A 599 -2.65 5.22 -26.59
CA CYS A 599 -3.09 6.52 -26.14
C CYS A 599 -4.27 6.35 -25.18
N THR A 600 -4.35 7.19 -24.15
CA THR A 600 -5.47 7.20 -23.20
C THR A 600 -6.76 7.69 -23.88
N ARG A 601 -7.86 6.94 -23.76
CA ARG A 601 -9.27 7.28 -24.11
C ARG A 601 -9.47 8.31 -25.24
N ASP A 602 -9.88 7.83 -26.41
CA ASP A 602 -10.32 8.62 -27.59
C ASP A 602 -9.28 9.60 -28.18
N LEU A 603 -8.03 9.51 -27.71
CA LEU A 603 -6.88 10.20 -28.28
C LEU A 603 -6.21 9.36 -29.38
N VAL A 604 -5.64 10.04 -30.37
CA VAL A 604 -4.83 9.50 -31.46
C VAL A 604 -3.39 9.99 -31.38
N TRP A 605 -2.41 9.17 -31.75
CA TRP A 605 -1.01 9.53 -31.77
C TRP A 605 -0.68 10.50 -32.90
N ASP A 606 0.02 11.59 -32.55
CA ASP A 606 0.61 12.51 -33.51
C ASP A 606 2.13 12.40 -33.51
N GLN A 607 2.69 12.07 -34.66
CA GLN A 607 4.13 11.85 -34.83
C GLN A 607 4.95 13.13 -34.78
N VAL A 608 4.36 14.26 -35.16
CA VAL A 608 5.06 15.54 -35.23
C VAL A 608 5.32 16.07 -33.82
N SER A 609 4.30 16.07 -32.96
CA SER A 609 4.40 16.45 -31.55
C SER A 609 4.92 15.33 -30.63
N ARG A 610 4.95 14.08 -31.12
CA ARG A 610 5.29 12.86 -30.38
C ARG A 610 4.43 12.69 -29.12
N ARG A 611 3.12 12.94 -29.24
CA ARG A 611 2.12 12.88 -28.15
C ARG A 611 0.75 12.43 -28.66
N CYS A 612 -0.12 12.00 -27.75
CA CYS A 612 -1.52 11.66 -28.04
C CYS A 612 -2.41 12.91 -27.99
N ILE A 613 -3.28 13.10 -28.99
CA ILE A 613 -4.16 14.27 -29.19
C ILE A 613 -5.61 13.84 -29.51
N PHE A 614 -6.64 14.68 -29.33
CA PHE A 614 -8.04 14.30 -29.64
C PHE A 614 -8.32 14.24 -31.14
N ARG A 615 -9.15 13.28 -31.59
CA ARG A 615 -9.63 13.16 -32.98
C ARG A 615 -10.81 14.13 -33.22
N PHE A 616 -10.64 15.06 -34.15
CA PHE A 616 -11.61 16.14 -34.41
C PHE A 616 -12.82 15.68 -35.25
N ILE A 617 -14.03 16.07 -34.87
CA ILE A 617 -15.26 15.97 -35.69
C ILE A 617 -15.63 17.40 -36.13
N HIS A 618 -15.68 17.65 -37.43
CA HIS A 618 -15.99 18.97 -37.98
C HIS A 618 -17.51 19.15 -38.12
N SER A 619 -18.02 20.35 -37.85
CA SER A 619 -19.37 20.79 -38.26
C SER A 619 -19.29 21.83 -39.38
N VAL A 620 -20.18 21.71 -40.37
CA VAL A 620 -20.24 22.55 -41.57
C VAL A 620 -20.88 23.91 -41.25
N LEU A 621 -20.24 25.00 -41.67
CA LEU A 621 -20.94 26.28 -41.94
C LEU A 621 -21.27 26.33 -43.42
N SER A 622 -22.54 26.07 -43.77
CA SER A 622 -23.10 26.54 -45.04
C SER A 622 -23.63 27.95 -44.81
N GLY A 623 -23.25 28.85 -45.70
CA GLY A 623 -23.35 30.29 -45.50
C GLY A 623 -24.74 30.81 -45.12
N THR A 624 -24.78 31.77 -44.21
CA THR A 624 -25.24 33.16 -44.46
C THR A 624 -25.09 33.99 -43.19
N ASP A 625 -24.58 35.21 -43.36
CA ASP A 625 -24.63 36.36 -42.45
C ASP A 625 -24.33 36.16 -40.96
N ASN A 626 -23.06 36.34 -40.60
CA ASN A 626 -22.72 37.09 -39.39
C ASN A 626 -21.65 38.13 -39.71
N LYS A 627 -22.05 39.40 -39.70
CA LYS A 627 -21.41 40.55 -40.37
C LYS A 627 -20.03 41.01 -39.88
N ASN A 628 -19.27 40.23 -39.12
CA ASN A 628 -18.05 40.74 -38.46
C ASN A 628 -16.81 39.83 -38.48
N ILE A 629 -16.75 38.78 -39.30
CA ILE A 629 -15.55 37.94 -39.37
C ILE A 629 -15.10 37.81 -40.82
N THR A 630 -13.99 38.48 -41.14
CA THR A 630 -13.30 38.31 -42.43
C THR A 630 -12.66 36.92 -42.47
N ASN A 631 -13.00 36.12 -43.49
CA ASN A 631 -12.44 34.77 -43.64
C ASN A 631 -10.89 34.85 -43.77
N PRO A 632 -10.12 34.32 -42.80
CA PRO A 632 -8.65 34.38 -42.83
C PRO A 632 -8.02 33.42 -43.84
N CYS A 633 -8.81 32.52 -44.45
CA CYS A 633 -8.34 31.42 -45.29
C CYS A 633 -8.05 31.79 -46.76
N THR A 634 -8.11 33.08 -47.11
CA THR A 634 -8.04 33.56 -48.52
C THR A 634 -6.71 33.31 -49.25
N HIS A 635 -5.67 32.80 -48.56
CA HIS A 635 -4.34 32.58 -49.12
C HIS A 635 -3.74 31.20 -48.74
N ALA A 636 -4.54 30.26 -48.26
CA ALA A 636 -4.05 28.96 -47.80
C ALA A 636 -3.72 28.03 -48.98
N GLN A 637 -2.51 28.10 -49.51
CA GLN A 637 -1.98 27.09 -50.43
C GLN A 637 -1.30 25.96 -49.64
N GLY A 638 -2.02 24.85 -49.46
CA GLY A 638 -1.47 23.61 -48.91
C GLY A 638 -1.42 23.55 -47.37
N GLU A 639 -1.76 22.36 -46.86
CA GLU A 639 -1.97 21.97 -45.45
C GLU A 639 -3.12 22.66 -44.71
N HIS A 640 -3.75 21.89 -43.82
CA HIS A 640 -4.81 22.33 -42.92
C HIS A 640 -4.31 23.45 -42.00
N ILE A 641 -4.84 24.67 -42.18
CA ILE A 641 -4.40 25.85 -41.41
C ILE A 641 -5.45 26.23 -40.36
N TYR A 642 -5.00 26.48 -39.12
CA TYR A 642 -5.88 26.88 -38.02
C TYR A 642 -5.59 28.32 -37.56
N TYR A 643 -6.64 29.08 -37.31
CA TYR A 643 -6.61 30.48 -36.88
C TYR A 643 -7.44 30.68 -35.60
N PRO A 644 -7.12 31.69 -34.77
CA PRO A 644 -7.89 31.97 -33.57
C PRO A 644 -9.21 32.62 -33.95
N TYR A 645 -10.28 32.29 -33.24
CA TYR A 645 -11.56 32.97 -33.44
C TYR A 645 -11.51 34.37 -32.77
N PRO A 646 -11.81 35.47 -33.48
CA PRO A 646 -11.50 36.83 -33.00
C PRO A 646 -12.19 37.26 -31.69
N SER A 647 -13.36 36.71 -31.37
CA SER A 647 -14.20 37.19 -30.25
C SER A 647 -14.53 36.13 -29.20
N ASP A 648 -14.02 34.90 -29.34
CA ASP A 648 -14.30 33.80 -28.43
C ASP A 648 -13.09 32.87 -28.35
N PRO A 649 -12.32 32.91 -27.25
CA PRO A 649 -11.15 32.06 -27.10
C PRO A 649 -11.51 30.58 -26.91
N SER A 650 -12.77 30.22 -26.70
CA SER A 650 -13.22 28.83 -26.74
C SER A 650 -13.48 28.33 -28.16
N LYS A 651 -13.12 29.11 -29.20
CA LYS A 651 -13.35 28.77 -30.60
C LYS A 651 -12.11 29.00 -31.47
N TYR A 652 -12.08 28.34 -32.62
CA TYR A 652 -11.05 28.50 -33.64
C TYR A 652 -11.61 28.32 -35.05
N ILE A 653 -10.87 28.77 -36.05
CA ILE A 653 -11.21 28.65 -37.47
C ILE A 653 -10.26 27.66 -38.12
N PHE A 654 -10.79 26.61 -38.74
CA PHE A 654 -10.05 25.68 -39.58
C PHE A 654 -10.20 26.09 -41.04
N CYS A 655 -9.12 26.13 -41.80
CA CYS A 655 -9.13 26.36 -43.24
C CYS A 655 -8.95 25.04 -43.97
N ASP A 656 -9.82 24.74 -44.93
CA ASP A 656 -9.55 23.68 -45.88
C ASP A 656 -8.52 24.11 -46.94
N GLY A 657 -8.05 23.14 -47.73
CA GLY A 657 -7.10 23.39 -48.82
C GLY A 657 -7.69 24.18 -50.00
N ASN A 658 -8.96 24.58 -49.95
CA ASN A 658 -9.65 25.36 -50.97
C ASN A 658 -9.89 26.81 -50.52
N GLY A 659 -9.41 27.20 -49.34
CA GLY A 659 -9.55 28.55 -48.79
C GLY A 659 -10.90 28.82 -48.09
N ASN A 660 -11.66 27.78 -47.77
CA ASN A 660 -12.89 27.90 -46.97
C ASN A 660 -12.57 27.80 -45.48
N GLY A 661 -13.19 28.66 -44.67
CA GLY A 661 -13.06 28.66 -43.21
C GLY A 661 -14.23 27.95 -42.51
N PHE A 662 -13.92 27.17 -41.48
CA PHE A 662 -14.86 26.41 -40.65
C PHE A 662 -14.67 26.80 -39.18
N GLU A 663 -15.73 27.33 -38.55
CA GLU A 663 -15.73 27.58 -37.10
C GLU A 663 -15.80 26.27 -36.33
N ASN A 664 -14.98 26.16 -35.30
CA ASN A 664 -14.95 25.01 -34.40
C ASN A 664 -14.91 25.49 -32.95
N ASN A 665 -15.55 24.73 -32.07
CA ASN A 665 -15.47 24.95 -30.63
C ASN A 665 -14.34 24.09 -30.05
N CYS A 666 -13.60 24.66 -29.11
CA CYS A 666 -12.81 23.90 -28.17
C CYS A 666 -13.73 23.06 -27.26
N PRO A 667 -13.23 21.93 -26.74
CA PRO A 667 -13.92 21.18 -25.70
C PRO A 667 -14.31 22.07 -24.50
N PRO A 668 -15.37 21.72 -23.75
CA PRO A 668 -15.82 22.51 -22.62
C PRO A 668 -14.68 22.86 -21.66
N GLN A 669 -14.58 24.13 -21.27
CA GLN A 669 -13.55 24.69 -20.39
C GLN A 669 -12.12 24.77 -20.97
N MET A 670 -11.94 24.54 -22.27
CA MET A 670 -10.65 24.76 -22.95
C MET A 670 -10.67 26.01 -23.82
N LEU A 671 -9.51 26.67 -23.94
CA LEU A 671 -9.27 27.83 -24.80
C LEU A 671 -8.30 27.48 -25.92
N TRP A 672 -8.51 28.06 -27.09
CA TRP A 672 -7.65 27.95 -28.25
C TRP A 672 -6.29 28.62 -28.01
N ASN A 673 -5.21 27.89 -28.26
CA ASN A 673 -3.84 28.40 -28.24
C ASN A 673 -3.26 28.42 -29.66
N GLN A 674 -3.09 29.62 -30.21
CA GLN A 674 -2.61 29.83 -31.57
C GLN A 674 -1.15 29.42 -31.77
N MET A 675 -0.30 29.41 -30.73
CA MET A 675 1.11 29.04 -30.87
C MET A 675 1.27 27.55 -31.16
N ILE A 676 0.43 26.70 -30.57
CA ILE A 676 0.48 25.25 -30.77
C ILE A 676 -0.68 24.71 -31.63
N LYS A 677 -1.53 25.61 -32.15
CA LYS A 677 -2.72 25.31 -32.97
C LYS A 677 -3.62 24.24 -32.33
N SER A 678 -3.91 24.37 -31.03
CA SER A 678 -4.71 23.40 -30.28
C SER A 678 -5.45 24.03 -29.09
N CYS A 679 -6.49 23.37 -28.60
CA CYS A 679 -7.25 23.77 -27.41
C CYS A 679 -6.55 23.30 -26.14
N VAL A 680 -6.36 24.21 -25.19
CA VAL A 680 -5.64 23.99 -23.92
C VAL A 680 -6.47 24.44 -22.73
N ASN A 681 -6.17 23.90 -21.55
CA ASN A 681 -6.80 24.34 -20.31
C ASN A 681 -6.25 25.73 -19.88
N PRO A 682 -7.08 26.73 -19.58
CA PRO A 682 -6.63 28.07 -19.18
C PRO A 682 -6.15 28.14 -17.71
N GLU A 683 -4.91 27.72 -17.44
CA GLU A 683 -3.90 28.29 -16.49
C GLU A 683 -2.90 27.24 -15.93
N PRO A 684 -1.67 27.64 -15.54
CA PRO A 684 -0.80 28.66 -16.10
C PRO A 684 0.46 28.03 -16.75
N LEU A 685 0.84 28.61 -17.89
CA LEU A 685 2.13 28.45 -18.53
C LEU A 685 3.24 28.94 -17.59
N MET A 686 3.95 28.02 -16.93
CA MET A 686 5.27 28.30 -16.38
C MET A 686 6.25 28.39 -17.55
N ILE A 687 6.45 29.62 -18.04
CA ILE A 687 7.56 29.99 -18.93
C ILE A 687 8.83 30.07 -18.07
N GLY A 688 9.88 29.38 -18.52
CA GLY A 688 11.08 29.12 -17.73
C GLY A 688 12.00 30.32 -17.48
N ARG A 689 12.82 30.13 -16.44
CA ARG A 689 14.26 30.29 -16.44
C ARG A 689 14.89 29.25 -15.53
#